data_AF-A0A3M1ZAM8-F1
#
_entry.id   AF-A0A3M1ZAM8-F1
#
_cell.length_a   1.000
_cell.length_b   1.000
_cell.length_c   1.000
_cell.angle_alpha   90.00
_cell.angle_beta   90.00
_cell.angle_gamma   90.00
#
_symmetry.space_group_name_H-M   'P 1'
#
loop_
_entity.id
_entity.type
_entity.pdbx_description
1 polymer ?
#
loop_
_entity_poly.entity_id
_entity_poly.type
_entity_poly.pdbx_seq_one_letter_code
_entity_poly.pdbx_strand_id
1 'polypeptide(L)'
;MKNRKNHFAALFLSTFLFICPTLQANHIRGPEDEDLAPVAGNYLHFSVDQLAAQVAKTLHGARLPQVANGRDPDFIYHKTRRFRLTLEAIRVDRVPRKATPQVVSNTGQKPQKIKSGIEGDDLEILGLIAIEPLHNGQVYRMNVGANDLLFSRDLHTGPLQIGLNQKKYLGQTRDFYIREAQGHQTGFRFKFALLEYDKEKSSGEAFESRTFEVRTNQWSHEKGEIQRFERQLATPTNDQVVTVFFEVELIPQISGETLRHAICDRDLAETERLFRQGANPATPGLFVCPAQTGYLAMLNLLTEFGASPQTADLNELLNDRHFRLETVQWLVRHGAQPDAASLHKAIEIADRDLLRYFLREGARPTTQNILRALDCDQREMAVLLIEYGAPVDAEVLKRATQNRDHRLVRLILEKGIKPAPELLVYSVRERDFELTRLLSEKVKPDHRAMLEAVRQNDAALLDLLARAGGRIRGDEPARLAIDFNNLPLLDLVLRNGGNPDRALEYALNRHHPTLVRFLLDGGANPDVALPFAVRDSDLAFFEMLLTRYRANADRAFELALNARNDLLAEKALGLGYVHPARHLKTVAAAGDLKWVEILIEKGADPDTGMKPAVDQNRLKTVEYLLWQGANPNGHIDRAARKGHQDMVFLLLEYGADPDAAMKSAVEAGQNDIVEMLLKYGARTEGQLSAPAARGEAGLVKTLLDGGANPNEGMRAALQHQQTGIVEMLLNHGARPGGYLDIPIEKNNRELVRLLLEYGANPNEGMALAVKKNDHAIVRLLLDYGADGTDPAFL
;
A
#
# COMPACT_ATOMS: atom_id res chain seq x y z
N MET A 1 -1.58 -5.09 37.94
CA MET A 1 -0.86 -4.05 38.73
C MET A 1 0.47 -4.62 39.22
N LYS A 2 1.49 -3.77 39.45
CA LYS A 2 2.67 -3.96 40.34
C LYS A 2 3.51 -5.27 40.29
N ASN A 3 4.79 -5.09 39.95
CA ASN A 3 6.01 -5.58 40.64
C ASN A 3 6.26 -7.09 40.88
N ARG A 4 7.45 -7.56 40.44
CA ARG A 4 8.68 -7.83 41.25
C ARG A 4 9.82 -8.23 40.28
N LYS A 5 11.03 -7.64 40.30
CA LYS A 5 12.16 -7.69 41.27
C LYS A 5 12.99 -8.99 41.27
N ASN A 6 14.11 -8.93 40.54
CA ASN A 6 15.51 -9.22 40.93
C ASN A 6 15.97 -10.57 41.56
N HIS A 7 17.09 -11.04 40.98
CA HIS A 7 18.32 -11.60 41.62
C HIS A 7 18.49 -13.11 41.85
N PHE A 8 19.79 -13.47 41.96
CA PHE A 8 20.44 -14.79 42.04
C PHE A 8 20.33 -15.65 40.75
N ALA A 9 21.37 -16.15 40.07
CA ALA A 9 22.83 -16.28 40.25
C ALA A 9 23.37 -17.69 40.61
N ALA A 10 23.93 -18.32 39.57
CA ALA A 10 25.20 -19.06 39.55
C ALA A 10 25.30 -20.56 39.95
N LEU A 11 26.41 -21.14 39.48
CA LEU A 11 27.07 -22.43 39.79
C LEU A 11 26.61 -23.76 39.11
N PHE A 12 27.60 -24.37 38.43
CA PHE A 12 27.87 -25.82 38.24
C PHE A 12 26.98 -26.65 37.26
N LEU A 13 27.51 -27.65 36.53
CA LEU A 13 28.86 -27.89 35.95
C LEU A 13 28.81 -29.07 34.92
N SER A 14 29.83 -29.18 34.04
CA SER A 14 30.56 -30.40 33.56
C SER A 14 29.89 -31.80 33.45
N THR A 15 30.26 -32.72 32.53
CA THR A 15 31.24 -32.79 31.41
C THR A 15 31.11 -34.16 30.71
N PHE A 16 31.41 -34.23 29.41
CA PHE A 16 32.22 -35.27 28.73
C PHE A 16 32.62 -34.64 27.35
N LEU A 17 33.87 -34.51 26.87
CA LEU A 17 35.15 -35.26 26.97
C LEU A 17 35.03 -36.67 26.35
N PHE A 18 35.96 -37.23 25.54
CA PHE A 18 37.34 -36.92 25.06
C PHE A 18 37.50 -37.61 23.66
N ILE A 19 38.49 -37.50 22.76
CA ILE A 19 39.85 -36.90 22.52
C ILE A 19 39.91 -36.68 20.96
N CYS A 20 40.46 -35.62 20.33
CA CYS A 20 41.87 -35.29 20.00
C CYS A 20 42.66 -36.39 19.23
N PRO A 21 43.89 -36.16 18.68
CA PRO A 21 44.72 -34.95 18.57
C PRO A 21 45.04 -34.60 17.07
N THR A 22 46.02 -33.81 16.56
CA THR A 22 47.10 -32.91 17.06
C THR A 22 47.53 -31.95 15.92
N LEU A 23 48.02 -30.73 16.23
CA LEU A 23 48.92 -29.85 15.41
C LEU A 23 48.38 -29.30 14.06
N GLN A 24 48.79 -28.13 13.56
CA GLN A 24 49.87 -27.21 13.97
C GLN A 24 49.48 -25.72 13.86
N ALA A 25 50.19 -24.87 14.60
CA ALA A 25 49.88 -23.45 14.85
C ALA A 25 50.09 -22.49 13.67
N ASN A 26 49.40 -21.34 13.71
CA ASN A 26 50.00 -20.02 13.48
C ASN A 26 49.12 -18.87 14.03
N HIS A 27 49.27 -18.55 15.31
CA HIS A 27 48.89 -17.24 15.82
C HIS A 27 50.00 -16.25 15.47
N ILE A 28 49.70 -15.20 14.71
CA ILE A 28 50.64 -14.09 14.52
C ILE A 28 50.66 -13.27 15.81
N ARG A 29 51.76 -13.41 16.56
CA ARG A 29 52.13 -12.51 17.66
C ARG A 29 52.36 -11.11 17.10
N GLY A 30 51.71 -10.10 17.66
CA GLY A 30 52.35 -8.79 17.78
C GLY A 30 53.51 -8.92 18.77
N PRO A 31 54.62 -8.17 18.62
CA PRO A 31 55.80 -8.35 19.45
C PRO A 31 55.46 -8.20 20.93
N GLU A 32 55.97 -9.12 21.73
CA GLU A 32 55.89 -9.09 23.19
C GLU A 32 56.89 -8.02 23.70
N ASP A 33 56.51 -7.21 24.69
CA ASP A 33 57.40 -6.19 25.31
C ASP A 33 58.50 -6.89 26.16
N GLU A 34 59.49 -7.51 25.50
CA GLU A 34 60.61 -8.20 26.16
C GLU A 34 61.71 -7.23 26.64
N ASP A 35 61.97 -7.28 27.96
CA ASP A 35 63.27 -7.09 28.63
C ASP A 35 64.28 -6.06 28.08
N LEU A 36 64.06 -4.78 28.42
CA LEU A 36 65.12 -3.76 28.39
C LEU A 36 65.96 -3.75 29.69
N ALA A 37 66.89 -4.71 29.77
CA ALA A 37 67.99 -4.72 30.74
C ALA A 37 69.11 -3.71 30.35
N PRO A 38 69.98 -3.26 31.28
CA PRO A 38 70.72 -2.01 31.13
C PRO A 38 72.14 -2.16 30.54
N VAL A 39 72.70 -1.05 30.02
CA VAL A 39 74.07 -0.58 30.33
C VAL A 39 74.26 0.92 29.96
N ALA A 40 75.29 1.56 30.53
CA ALA A 40 75.43 3.00 30.70
C ALA A 40 76.11 3.79 29.56
N GLY A 41 75.95 5.12 29.61
CA GLY A 41 76.85 6.13 29.01
C GLY A 41 76.24 6.96 27.88
N ASN A 42 76.39 8.29 27.78
CA ASN A 42 77.01 9.27 28.69
C ASN A 42 76.23 10.60 28.63
N TYR A 43 76.23 11.37 29.72
CA TYR A 43 75.92 12.80 29.71
C TYR A 43 76.88 13.58 30.61
N LEU A 44 77.14 14.82 30.19
CA LEU A 44 77.70 15.97 30.91
C LEU A 44 78.09 15.73 32.37
N HIS A 45 79.40 15.73 32.65
CA HIS A 45 79.92 15.83 34.00
C HIS A 45 79.56 17.19 34.60
N PHE A 46 78.57 17.21 35.50
CA PHE A 46 78.22 18.42 36.24
C PHE A 46 79.29 18.78 37.31
N SER A 47 79.38 20.07 37.60
CA SER A 47 79.84 20.71 38.86
C SER A 47 79.23 22.13 38.89
N VAL A 48 79.20 22.92 39.95
CA VAL A 48 79.82 22.82 41.29
C VAL A 48 78.72 22.90 42.36
N ASP A 49 78.52 21.93 43.25
CA ASP A 49 78.84 20.52 43.06
C ASP A 49 77.61 19.71 42.66
N GLN A 50 77.50 19.61 41.34
CA GLN A 50 76.55 18.85 40.53
C GLN A 50 75.12 19.41 40.47
N LEU A 51 74.98 20.65 39.99
CA LEU A 51 73.73 21.43 40.04
C LEU A 51 73.23 21.53 41.49
N ALA A 52 74.19 21.86 42.35
CA ALA A 52 74.33 21.43 43.75
C ALA A 52 73.48 20.20 44.08
N ALA A 53 73.90 19.00 43.65
CA ALA A 53 73.26 17.68 43.70
C ALA A 53 71.88 17.46 43.00
N GLN A 54 71.51 18.27 42.00
CA GLN A 54 70.18 18.32 41.35
C GLN A 54 69.06 18.73 42.32
N VAL A 55 69.38 19.63 43.27
CA VAL A 55 68.87 19.49 44.65
C VAL A 55 68.09 20.71 45.20
N ALA A 56 67.29 20.57 46.27
CA ALA A 56 67.14 19.43 47.18
C ALA A 56 66.13 18.35 46.72
N LYS A 57 66.48 17.58 45.68
CA LYS A 57 65.64 16.65 44.90
C LYS A 57 64.21 17.14 44.77
N THR A 58 64.05 18.24 44.01
CA THR A 58 62.78 18.98 43.82
C THR A 58 62.07 19.31 45.14
N LEU A 59 62.87 19.70 46.15
CA LEU A 59 62.52 20.06 47.53
C LEU A 59 61.42 19.22 48.21
N HIS A 60 61.52 17.90 47.98
CA HIS A 60 60.91 16.81 48.74
C HIS A 60 59.36 16.78 48.72
N GLY A 61 58.70 15.83 48.03
CA GLY A 61 59.15 14.48 47.68
C GLY A 61 59.13 14.12 46.18
N ALA A 62 60.09 13.25 45.82
CA ALA A 62 60.03 12.14 44.86
C ALA A 62 59.09 12.23 43.62
N ARG A 63 59.59 12.09 42.38
CA ARG A 63 60.96 11.98 41.85
C ARG A 63 61.00 12.71 40.50
N LEU A 64 62.19 13.16 40.09
CA LEU A 64 62.58 13.20 38.67
C LEU A 64 63.31 11.88 38.37
N PRO A 65 62.78 10.98 37.50
CA PRO A 65 63.44 9.73 37.17
C PRO A 65 63.70 9.55 35.66
N GLN A 66 64.96 9.31 35.31
CA GLN A 66 65.42 8.53 34.15
C GLN A 66 64.67 8.73 32.82
N VAL A 67 65.15 9.68 32.01
CA VAL A 67 64.93 9.61 30.56
C VAL A 67 65.98 8.69 29.94
N ALA A 68 65.53 7.57 29.40
CA ALA A 68 66.36 6.67 28.62
C ALA A 68 66.65 7.28 27.22
N ASN A 69 67.92 7.35 26.85
CA ASN A 69 68.32 7.65 25.48
C ASN A 69 68.13 6.41 24.60
N GLY A 70 67.03 6.34 23.86
CA GLY A 70 66.81 5.36 22.81
C GLY A 70 66.70 6.02 21.44
N ARG A 71 67.63 5.73 20.52
CA ARG A 71 67.37 5.91 19.08
C ARG A 71 66.57 4.70 18.62
N ASP A 72 65.31 4.92 18.34
CA ASP A 72 64.38 3.95 17.77
C ASP A 72 63.60 4.67 16.66
N PRO A 73 63.87 4.40 15.37
CA PRO A 73 63.37 5.21 14.26
C PRO A 73 61.86 5.16 14.06
N ASP A 74 61.20 4.07 14.48
CA ASP A 74 59.90 3.64 13.96
C ASP A 74 58.69 4.36 14.59
N PHE A 75 58.92 5.51 15.23
CA PHE A 75 57.94 6.16 16.12
C PHE A 75 57.37 7.50 15.60
N ILE A 76 57.52 7.81 14.31
CA ILE A 76 56.92 8.99 13.67
C ILE A 76 55.45 8.68 13.33
N TYR A 77 54.66 8.46 14.38
CA TYR A 77 53.24 8.15 14.27
C TYR A 77 52.41 9.44 14.06
N HIS A 78 51.39 9.38 13.20
CA HIS A 78 50.47 10.48 12.90
C HIS A 78 49.67 11.04 14.10
N LYS A 79 49.79 10.43 15.28
CA LYS A 79 49.20 10.88 16.56
C LYS A 79 50.17 11.70 17.41
N THR A 80 51.36 12.01 16.88
CA THR A 80 52.43 12.70 17.61
C THR A 80 52.53 14.16 17.18
N ARG A 81 52.17 15.09 18.08
CA ARG A 81 52.30 16.54 17.87
C ARG A 81 53.74 16.98 18.14
N ARG A 82 54.29 17.87 17.29
CA ARG A 82 55.65 18.45 17.44
C ARG A 82 55.57 19.86 17.99
N PHE A 83 56.22 20.09 19.13
CA PHE A 83 56.32 21.38 19.78
C PHE A 83 57.76 21.89 19.80
N ARG A 84 57.94 23.20 19.86
CA ARG A 84 59.21 23.89 20.10
C ARG A 84 59.06 24.86 21.26
N LEU A 85 59.92 24.74 22.26
CA LEU A 85 60.09 25.72 23.33
C LEU A 85 61.25 26.65 22.97
N THR A 86 61.02 27.97 23.04
CA THR A 86 62.07 29.00 22.94
C THR A 86 62.16 29.75 24.26
N LEU A 87 63.34 29.76 24.89
CA LEU A 87 63.66 30.61 26.02
C LEU A 87 64.09 32.00 25.51
N GLU A 88 63.18 32.97 25.51
CA GLU A 88 63.46 34.32 25.01
C GLU A 88 64.50 35.03 25.87
N ALA A 89 64.24 35.14 27.18
CA ALA A 89 64.95 36.07 28.06
C ALA A 89 64.65 35.87 29.55
N ILE A 90 65.48 36.48 30.40
CA ILE A 90 65.34 36.53 31.87
C ILE A 90 65.55 37.96 32.37
N ARG A 91 64.82 38.38 33.41
CA ARG A 91 64.99 39.65 34.13
C ARG A 91 65.01 39.39 35.64
N VAL A 92 65.83 40.12 36.40
CA VAL A 92 65.84 40.06 37.88
C VAL A 92 65.42 41.42 38.41
N ASP A 93 64.42 41.48 39.30
CA ASP A 93 63.93 42.70 39.93
C ASP A 93 64.00 42.60 41.47
N ARG A 94 64.35 43.69 42.16
CA ARG A 94 64.46 43.73 43.64
C ARG A 94 63.19 44.33 44.26
N VAL A 95 62.65 43.68 45.29
CA VAL A 95 61.39 44.10 45.96
C VAL A 95 61.72 44.87 47.25
N PRO A 96 61.22 46.11 47.44
CA PRO A 96 61.54 46.90 48.63
C PRO A 96 60.84 46.35 49.89
N ARG A 97 61.60 46.20 50.98
CA ARG A 97 61.07 45.75 52.29
C ARG A 97 60.32 46.89 53.01
N LYS A 98 59.14 46.57 53.56
CA LYS A 98 58.06 47.45 54.08
C LYS A 98 57.22 48.09 52.95
N ALA A 99 55.88 48.02 52.92
CA ALA A 99 54.93 47.59 53.97
C ALA A 99 53.97 46.45 53.52
N THR A 100 53.09 46.03 54.43
CA THR A 100 52.15 44.90 54.32
C THR A 100 51.12 45.01 53.18
N PRO A 101 50.58 43.86 52.70
CA PRO A 101 49.80 43.81 51.45
C PRO A 101 48.40 44.42 51.57
N GLN A 102 47.99 45.12 50.51
CA GLN A 102 46.57 45.21 50.12
C GLN A 102 46.33 44.33 48.89
N VAL A 103 45.26 43.54 48.95
CA VAL A 103 44.86 42.60 47.89
C VAL A 103 44.13 43.35 46.77
N VAL A 104 44.73 43.41 45.57
CA VAL A 104 44.02 43.71 44.33
C VAL A 104 44.49 42.74 43.24
N SER A 105 43.58 42.37 42.34
CA SER A 105 43.68 41.30 41.35
C SER A 105 44.46 41.66 40.07
N ASN A 106 44.74 40.63 39.26
CA ASN A 106 45.35 40.74 37.94
C ASN A 106 44.52 41.57 36.94
N THR A 107 44.74 42.89 36.90
CA THR A 107 44.54 43.72 35.71
C THR A 107 45.79 44.55 35.48
N GLY A 108 46.46 44.34 34.33
CA GLY A 108 47.84 44.77 34.14
C GLY A 108 48.06 46.28 34.19
N GLN A 109 48.81 46.74 35.19
CA GLN A 109 49.49 48.04 35.18
C GLN A 109 51.00 47.83 35.33
N LYS A 110 51.78 48.59 34.57
CA LYS A 110 53.25 48.48 34.55
C LYS A 110 53.83 49.07 35.84
N PRO A 111 54.71 48.37 36.58
CA PRO A 111 55.49 49.00 37.63
C PRO A 111 56.39 50.09 37.02
N GLN A 112 56.46 51.24 37.68
CA GLN A 112 57.23 52.39 37.19
C GLN A 112 58.73 52.17 37.38
N LYS A 113 59.55 52.56 36.40
CA LYS A 113 61.01 52.63 36.58
C LYS A 113 61.36 53.78 37.53
N ILE A 114 61.73 53.45 38.77
CA ILE A 114 62.39 54.39 39.68
C ILE A 114 63.91 54.20 39.57
N LYS A 115 64.66 55.31 39.57
CA LYS A 115 66.12 55.31 39.48
C LYS A 115 66.75 55.36 40.88
N SER A 116 67.75 54.52 41.12
CA SER A 116 68.82 54.75 42.10
C SER A 116 70.04 53.94 41.67
N GLY A 117 71.11 54.61 41.28
CA GLY A 117 72.37 53.97 40.92
C GLY A 117 73.29 53.90 42.13
N ILE A 118 73.68 52.68 42.51
CA ILE A 118 74.88 52.34 43.29
C ILE A 118 75.48 51.12 42.57
N GLU A 119 76.81 51.04 42.51
CA GLU A 119 77.55 49.99 41.82
C GLU A 119 77.60 48.68 42.63
N GLY A 120 77.89 47.56 41.95
CA GLY A 120 78.31 46.31 42.58
C GLY A 120 77.18 45.41 43.09
N ASP A 121 76.77 44.46 42.24
CA ASP A 121 76.37 43.08 42.56
C ASP A 121 75.85 42.42 41.26
N ASP A 122 76.74 41.75 40.51
CA ASP A 122 76.37 40.97 39.31
C ASP A 122 75.91 39.57 39.74
N LEU A 123 74.61 39.29 39.61
CA LEU A 123 74.02 38.04 40.10
C LEU A 123 74.25 36.90 39.12
N GLU A 124 74.81 35.79 39.61
CA GLU A 124 75.09 34.59 38.82
C GLU A 124 73.95 33.58 38.99
N ILE A 125 73.09 33.48 37.97
CA ILE A 125 71.91 32.61 38.00
C ILE A 125 72.21 31.29 37.30
N LEU A 126 71.86 30.18 37.96
CA LEU A 126 71.87 28.83 37.43
C LEU A 126 70.41 28.34 37.35
N GLY A 127 69.98 27.80 36.19
CA GLY A 127 68.57 27.46 35.99
C GLY A 127 68.29 26.18 35.21
N LEU A 128 67.16 25.55 35.56
CA LEU A 128 66.66 24.29 35.01
C LEU A 128 65.17 24.44 34.65
N ILE A 129 64.80 24.05 33.43
CA ILE A 129 63.39 23.84 33.03
C ILE A 129 63.21 22.36 32.69
N ALA A 130 62.45 21.65 33.51
CA ALA A 130 61.98 20.31 33.19
C ALA A 130 60.60 20.36 32.52
N ILE A 131 60.37 19.52 31.51
CA ILE A 131 59.07 19.33 30.86
C ILE A 131 58.51 17.95 31.24
N GLU A 132 57.34 17.93 31.88
CA GLU A 132 56.62 16.68 32.24
C GLU A 132 55.26 16.66 31.49
N PRO A 133 54.73 15.50 31.06
CA PRO A 133 53.36 15.40 30.54
C PRO A 133 52.32 15.55 31.67
N LEU A 134 51.07 15.92 31.34
CA LEU A 134 49.98 16.02 32.33
C LEU A 134 49.38 14.66 32.78
N HIS A 135 49.85 13.54 32.23
CA HIS A 135 49.45 12.16 32.59
C HIS A 135 50.65 11.19 32.52
N ASN A 136 50.53 10.02 33.16
CA ASN A 136 51.63 9.11 33.47
C ASN A 136 52.45 8.61 32.25
N GLY A 137 53.74 8.94 32.26
CA GLY A 137 54.85 7.98 32.07
C GLY A 137 55.16 7.45 30.66
N GLN A 138 54.21 6.82 29.98
CA GLN A 138 54.50 5.92 28.85
C GLN A 138 54.28 6.52 27.44
N VAL A 139 53.90 7.80 27.33
CA VAL A 139 53.35 8.38 26.08
C VAL A 139 54.14 9.62 25.62
N TYR A 140 55.42 9.71 26.01
CA TYR A 140 56.27 10.89 25.83
C TYR A 140 57.64 10.49 25.25
N ARG A 141 58.10 11.20 24.22
CA ARG A 141 59.49 11.10 23.71
C ARG A 141 60.05 12.51 23.46
N MET A 142 61.27 12.72 23.91
CA MET A 142 62.02 13.95 23.71
C MET A 142 63.24 13.70 22.85
N ASN A 143 63.76 14.77 22.22
CA ASN A 143 65.09 14.72 21.63
C ASN A 143 66.14 14.38 22.71
N VAL A 144 67.14 13.61 22.31
CA VAL A 144 68.29 13.20 23.13
C VAL A 144 68.94 14.44 23.77
N GLY A 145 68.64 14.67 25.05
CA GLY A 145 69.14 15.81 25.84
C GLY A 145 68.25 17.06 25.83
N ALA A 146 66.93 16.93 25.65
CA ALA A 146 65.98 18.04 25.67
C ALA A 146 65.13 18.16 26.94
N ASN A 147 65.22 17.20 27.88
CA ASN A 147 64.41 17.14 29.11
C ASN A 147 64.59 18.36 30.01
N ASP A 148 65.83 18.85 30.05
CA ASP A 148 66.33 19.88 30.93
C ASP A 148 66.85 21.03 30.08
N LEU A 149 66.08 22.12 29.97
CA LEU A 149 66.57 23.35 29.35
C LEU A 149 67.45 24.10 30.36
N LEU A 150 68.67 23.58 30.53
CA LEU A 150 69.73 24.08 31.39
C LEU A 150 70.25 25.43 30.88
N PHE A 151 69.77 26.53 31.47
CA PHE A 151 70.39 27.84 31.29
C PHE A 151 71.44 28.10 32.38
N SER A 152 72.49 27.28 32.36
CA SER A 152 73.81 27.67 32.87
C SER A 152 74.91 27.33 31.85
N ARG A 153 74.72 27.86 30.64
CA ARG A 153 75.75 28.00 29.59
C ARG A 153 76.21 26.68 28.97
N ASP A 154 76.90 26.76 27.84
CA ASP A 154 77.84 25.70 27.47
C ASP A 154 78.91 25.61 28.57
N LEU A 155 79.10 24.41 29.11
CA LEU A 155 79.93 24.10 30.30
C LEU A 155 81.45 24.27 30.09
N HIS A 156 81.83 25.13 29.14
CA HIS A 156 83.19 25.57 28.87
C HIS A 156 83.41 27.08 29.11
N THR A 157 82.38 27.85 29.52
CA THR A 157 82.54 29.31 29.71
C THR A 157 82.01 29.91 31.03
N GLY A 158 81.35 29.15 31.92
CA GLY A 158 81.01 29.58 33.29
C GLY A 158 79.52 29.90 33.56
N PRO A 159 79.20 30.74 34.57
CA PRO A 159 77.82 31.06 34.98
C PRO A 159 77.17 32.19 34.17
N LEU A 160 75.87 32.45 34.36
CA LEU A 160 75.13 33.52 33.69
C LEU A 160 74.96 34.76 34.59
N GLN A 161 75.85 35.74 34.45
CA GLN A 161 75.74 37.04 35.14
C GLN A 161 74.58 37.89 34.59
N ILE A 162 73.72 38.41 35.47
CA ILE A 162 72.65 39.38 35.16
C ILE A 162 72.66 40.49 36.21
N GLY A 163 72.88 41.73 35.78
CA GLY A 163 72.78 42.90 36.66
C GLY A 163 71.33 43.19 37.08
N LEU A 164 71.16 43.63 38.33
CA LEU A 164 69.86 43.97 38.92
C LEU A 164 69.03 44.94 38.06
N ASN A 165 67.73 44.63 37.92
CA ASN A 165 66.73 45.32 37.08
C ASN A 165 67.02 45.30 35.56
N GLN A 166 67.91 44.44 35.06
CA GLN A 166 68.19 44.27 33.63
C GLN A 166 67.53 43.01 33.03
N LYS A 167 67.09 43.09 31.77
CA LYS A 167 66.56 41.93 31.00
C LYS A 167 67.63 41.44 30.02
N LYS A 168 68.06 40.20 30.17
CA LYS A 168 69.05 39.52 29.31
C LYS A 168 68.35 38.54 28.38
N TYR A 169 68.62 38.63 27.08
CA TYR A 169 68.08 37.71 26.06
C TYR A 169 68.97 36.47 25.94
N LEU A 170 68.36 35.32 25.63
CA LEU A 170 69.02 34.01 25.60
C LEU A 170 68.77 33.24 24.30
N GLY A 171 67.56 33.30 23.73
CA GLY A 171 67.25 32.77 22.39
C GLY A 171 67.44 31.25 22.22
N GLN A 172 67.42 30.46 23.30
CA GLN A 172 67.69 29.02 23.24
C GLN A 172 66.43 28.24 22.89
N THR A 173 66.51 27.33 21.90
CA THR A 173 65.37 26.55 21.40
C THR A 173 65.53 25.05 21.65
N ARG A 174 64.42 24.35 21.91
CA ARG A 174 64.34 22.87 21.99
C ARG A 174 63.01 22.34 21.44
N ASP A 175 63.09 21.40 20.51
CA ASP A 175 61.95 20.66 19.98
C ASP A 175 61.63 19.42 20.85
N PHE A 176 60.35 19.17 21.14
CA PHE A 176 59.83 18.03 21.89
C PHE A 176 58.52 17.48 21.28
N TYR A 177 58.15 16.24 21.61
CA TYR A 177 57.05 15.53 20.96
C TYR A 177 56.07 14.92 21.97
N ILE A 178 54.76 14.97 21.65
CA ILE A 178 53.70 14.43 22.52
C ILE A 178 52.75 13.59 21.68
N ARG A 179 52.56 12.32 22.07
CA ARG A 179 51.60 11.41 21.43
C ARG A 179 50.22 11.56 22.09
N GLU A 180 49.20 11.79 21.28
CA GLU A 180 47.83 12.07 21.72
C GLU A 180 47.07 10.76 22.00
N ALA A 181 46.93 10.42 23.28
CA ALA A 181 46.03 9.37 23.74
C ALA A 181 44.58 9.92 23.79
N GLN A 182 43.61 9.15 23.30
CA GLN A 182 42.25 9.64 23.14
C GLN A 182 41.55 9.90 24.50
N GLY A 183 40.88 11.06 24.60
CA GLY A 183 39.84 11.33 25.59
C GLY A 183 40.22 12.12 26.85
N HIS A 184 41.48 12.51 27.04
CA HIS A 184 41.93 13.22 28.26
C HIS A 184 42.66 14.54 27.94
N GLN A 185 42.91 15.39 28.94
CA GLN A 185 43.50 16.72 28.74
C GLN A 185 44.92 16.61 28.17
N THR A 186 45.11 17.09 26.93
CA THR A 186 46.40 17.10 26.26
C THR A 186 47.17 18.36 26.62
N GLY A 187 48.43 18.18 26.99
CA GLY A 187 49.27 19.26 27.51
C GLY A 187 50.46 18.76 28.31
N PHE A 188 51.25 19.72 28.76
CA PHE A 188 52.52 19.54 29.46
C PHE A 188 52.62 20.54 30.61
N ARG A 189 53.41 20.21 31.61
CA ARG A 189 53.72 21.06 32.76
C ARG A 189 55.21 21.41 32.73
N PHE A 190 55.52 22.70 32.79
CA PHE A 190 56.87 23.20 32.93
C PHE A 190 57.21 23.36 34.40
N LYS A 191 58.30 22.77 34.86
CA LYS A 191 58.79 22.87 36.23
C LYS A 191 60.11 23.65 36.22
N PHE A 192 60.07 24.84 36.80
CA PHE A 192 61.23 25.74 36.87
C PHE A 192 61.93 25.59 38.21
N ALA A 193 63.26 25.48 38.17
CA ALA A 193 64.14 25.61 39.34
C ALA A 193 65.26 26.61 39.02
N LEU A 194 65.56 27.48 39.98
CA LEU A 194 66.57 28.53 39.88
C LEU A 194 67.39 28.59 41.16
N LEU A 195 68.69 28.83 41.02
CA LEU A 195 69.63 29.10 42.11
C LEU A 195 70.39 30.40 41.81
N GLU A 196 70.48 31.26 42.82
CA GLU A 196 71.39 32.41 42.87
C GLU A 196 72.72 31.93 43.47
N TYR A 197 73.84 32.14 42.78
CA TYR A 197 75.14 31.60 43.17
C TYR A 197 76.12 32.71 43.57
N ASP A 198 76.62 32.66 44.80
CA ASP A 198 77.67 33.54 45.31
C ASP A 198 79.03 32.81 45.30
N LYS A 199 79.98 33.34 44.51
CA LYS A 199 81.34 32.82 44.36
C LYS A 199 82.20 32.91 45.62
N GLU A 200 81.96 33.87 46.50
CA GLU A 200 82.80 34.09 47.68
C GLU A 200 82.33 33.28 48.90
N LYS A 201 81.05 32.90 48.95
CA LYS A 201 80.45 32.24 50.12
C LYS A 201 80.23 30.73 49.97
N SER A 202 80.34 30.18 48.76
CA SER A 202 80.07 28.75 48.47
C SER A 202 78.67 28.27 48.90
N SER A 203 77.71 29.20 48.94
CA SER A 203 76.32 28.97 49.34
C SER A 203 75.40 29.80 48.45
N GLY A 204 74.39 29.17 47.84
CA GLY A 204 73.42 29.85 46.98
C GLY A 204 72.00 29.82 47.55
N GLU A 205 71.23 30.88 47.31
CA GLU A 205 69.80 30.90 47.64
C GLU A 205 68.96 30.34 46.48
N ALA A 206 67.97 29.50 46.80
CA ALA A 206 67.08 28.88 45.82
C ALA A 206 65.73 29.61 45.76
N PHE A 207 65.27 29.91 44.55
CA PHE A 207 63.93 30.48 44.34
C PHE A 207 62.85 29.39 44.50
N GLU A 208 61.62 29.79 44.84
CA GLU A 208 60.47 28.87 44.88
C GLU A 208 60.31 28.11 43.55
N SER A 209 60.42 26.78 43.56
CA SER A 209 60.14 25.99 42.37
C SER A 209 58.65 26.01 42.07
N ARG A 210 58.24 26.57 40.93
CA ARG A 210 56.84 26.58 40.48
C ARG A 210 56.66 25.71 39.25
N THR A 211 55.47 25.11 39.18
CA THR A 211 55.04 24.29 38.04
C THR A 211 53.90 24.98 37.31
N PHE A 212 53.95 25.05 35.98
CA PHE A 212 52.95 25.73 35.15
C PHE A 212 52.42 24.79 34.07
N GLU A 213 51.12 24.53 34.09
CA GLU A 213 50.44 23.67 33.12
C GLU A 213 50.07 24.45 31.86
N VAL A 214 50.42 23.92 30.69
CA VAL A 214 49.96 24.39 29.37
C VAL A 214 49.08 23.29 28.77
N ARG A 215 47.80 23.60 28.55
CA ARG A 215 46.83 22.70 27.92
C ARG A 215 46.71 23.05 26.44
N THR A 216 46.94 22.07 25.59
CA THR A 216 46.97 22.21 24.13
C THR A 216 45.70 21.69 23.44
N ASN A 217 44.70 21.26 24.23
CA ASN A 217 43.34 20.90 23.78
C ASN A 217 42.70 21.89 22.78
N GLN A 218 43.02 23.19 22.87
CA GLN A 218 42.45 24.25 22.04
C GLN A 218 43.34 24.64 20.84
N TRP A 219 44.55 24.09 20.73
CA TRP A 219 45.55 24.54 19.76
C TRP A 219 45.34 23.87 18.39
N SER A 220 45.39 24.66 17.31
CA SER A 220 45.13 24.18 15.94
C SER A 220 46.32 23.41 15.36
N HIS A 221 46.15 22.10 15.13
CA HIS A 221 47.19 21.23 14.55
C HIS A 221 47.46 21.50 13.05
N GLU A 222 46.46 22.02 12.33
CA GLU A 222 46.54 22.29 10.89
C GLU A 222 47.25 23.61 10.58
N LYS A 223 47.08 24.62 11.45
CA LYS A 223 47.64 25.97 11.25
C LYS A 223 48.94 26.21 12.01
N GLY A 224 49.20 25.39 13.03
CA GLY A 224 50.20 25.69 14.05
C GLY A 224 49.73 26.81 14.97
N GLU A 225 50.40 26.97 16.10
CA GLU A 225 50.06 28.02 17.07
C GLU A 225 51.27 28.38 17.93
N ILE A 226 51.50 29.67 18.21
CA ILE A 226 52.60 30.14 19.05
C ILE A 226 52.01 30.90 20.23
N GLN A 227 52.27 30.43 21.46
CA GLN A 227 51.84 31.11 22.69
C GLN A 227 53.06 31.57 23.50
N ARG A 228 53.03 32.82 23.98
CA ARG A 228 54.09 33.45 24.78
C ARG A 228 53.71 33.50 26.26
N PHE A 229 54.69 33.24 27.12
CA PHE A 229 54.51 33.11 28.57
C PHE A 229 55.59 33.91 29.33
N GLU A 230 55.13 34.77 30.25
CA GLU A 230 55.95 35.42 31.27
C GLU A 230 55.64 34.75 32.63
N ARG A 231 56.67 34.34 33.39
CA ARG A 231 56.51 33.69 34.70
C ARG A 231 57.49 34.23 35.72
N GLN A 232 57.01 34.44 36.95
CA GLN A 232 57.78 35.01 38.06
C GLN A 232 58.01 33.98 39.16
N LEU A 233 59.24 33.98 39.68
CA LEU A 233 59.77 33.08 40.71
C LEU A 233 60.46 33.96 41.78
N ALA A 234 60.17 33.77 43.06
CA ALA A 234 60.62 34.63 44.14
C ALA A 234 61.54 33.90 45.14
N THR A 235 62.39 34.65 45.86
CA THR A 235 63.13 34.14 47.02
C THR A 235 62.17 33.81 48.17
N PRO A 236 62.52 32.88 49.09
CA PRO A 236 61.70 32.60 50.28
C PRO A 236 61.51 33.82 51.20
N THR A 237 62.45 34.78 51.14
CA THR A 237 62.43 36.10 51.78
C THR A 237 61.62 37.16 51.00
N ASN A 238 61.20 36.85 49.78
CA ASN A 238 60.34 37.65 48.90
C ASN A 238 60.87 39.07 48.59
N ASP A 239 62.19 39.19 48.50
CA ASP A 239 62.95 40.42 48.24
C ASP A 239 63.67 40.45 46.88
N GLN A 240 63.74 39.31 46.18
CA GLN A 240 64.12 39.24 44.76
C GLN A 240 63.09 38.43 43.97
N VAL A 241 62.83 38.86 42.73
CA VAL A 241 61.95 38.16 41.79
C VAL A 241 62.65 38.00 40.45
N VAL A 242 62.78 36.76 39.99
CA VAL A 242 63.25 36.43 38.64
C VAL A 242 62.04 36.22 37.73
N THR A 243 62.02 36.94 36.62
CA THR A 243 61.02 36.84 35.56
C THR A 243 61.62 36.11 34.36
N VAL A 244 61.05 34.96 33.99
CA VAL A 244 61.43 34.18 32.81
C VAL A 244 60.42 34.38 31.69
N PHE A 245 60.91 34.64 30.47
CA PHE A 245 60.13 34.79 29.25
C PHE A 245 60.40 33.61 28.32
N PHE A 246 59.36 32.91 27.90
CA PHE A 246 59.45 31.80 26.95
C PHE A 246 58.23 31.73 26.04
N GLU A 247 58.40 31.23 24.83
CA GLU A 247 57.32 30.94 23.89
C GLU A 247 57.30 29.46 23.53
N VAL A 248 56.11 28.95 23.19
CA VAL A 248 55.93 27.58 22.73
C VAL A 248 55.15 27.58 21.42
N GLU A 249 55.78 27.03 20.39
CA GLU A 249 55.25 26.83 19.05
C GLU A 249 54.77 25.37 18.91
N LEU A 250 53.53 25.17 18.46
CA LEU A 250 53.06 23.94 17.83
C LEU A 250 53.32 24.04 16.33
N ILE A 251 54.15 23.14 15.81
CA ILE A 251 54.49 23.10 14.38
C ILE A 251 53.33 22.45 13.64
N PRO A 252 52.81 23.06 12.54
CA PRO A 252 51.68 22.52 11.79
C PRO A 252 52.00 21.16 11.17
N GLN A 253 50.98 20.32 11.06
CA GLN A 253 51.08 19.05 10.34
C GLN A 253 51.15 19.29 8.83
N ILE A 254 51.91 18.44 8.11
CA ILE A 254 51.95 18.44 6.65
C ILE A 254 50.54 18.17 6.10
N SER A 255 50.09 19.04 5.19
CA SER A 255 48.76 18.92 4.60
C SER A 255 48.62 17.66 3.74
N GLY A 256 47.41 17.09 3.74
CA GLY A 256 47.07 15.97 2.85
C GLY A 256 47.09 16.34 1.37
N GLU A 257 47.13 17.63 1.02
CA GLU A 257 47.33 18.10 -0.37
C GLU A 257 48.80 18.08 -0.75
N THR A 258 49.69 18.59 0.09
CA THR A 258 51.15 18.52 -0.09
C THR A 258 51.63 17.08 -0.24
N LEU A 259 51.12 16.17 0.60
CA LEU A 259 51.43 14.74 0.52
C LEU A 259 50.91 14.12 -0.79
N ARG A 260 49.65 14.39 -1.17
CA ARG A 260 49.09 13.88 -2.44
C ARG A 260 49.82 14.41 -3.67
N HIS A 261 50.27 15.66 -3.66
CA HIS A 261 51.08 16.23 -4.74
C HIS A 261 52.39 15.44 -4.95
N ALA A 262 53.22 15.29 -3.91
CA ALA A 262 54.48 14.53 -4.01
C ALA A 262 54.28 13.09 -4.53
N ILE A 263 53.17 12.46 -4.13
CA ILE A 263 52.78 11.11 -4.58
C ILE A 263 52.35 11.09 -6.06
N CYS A 264 51.53 12.04 -6.51
CA CYS A 264 51.08 12.14 -7.89
C CYS A 264 52.21 12.57 -8.86
N ASP A 265 53.12 13.42 -8.39
CA ASP A 265 54.36 13.82 -9.06
C ASP A 265 55.42 12.69 -9.05
N ARG A 266 55.16 11.61 -8.30
CA ARG A 266 55.93 10.35 -8.18
C ARG A 266 57.29 10.48 -7.50
N ASP A 267 57.51 11.51 -6.69
CA ASP A 267 58.76 11.68 -5.95
C ASP A 267 58.74 10.82 -4.67
N LEU A 268 59.42 9.67 -4.73
CA LEU A 268 59.62 8.77 -3.57
C LEU A 268 60.41 9.45 -2.44
N ALA A 269 61.41 10.25 -2.78
CA ALA A 269 62.32 10.84 -1.79
C ALA A 269 61.62 11.98 -1.03
N GLU A 270 60.85 12.81 -1.74
CA GLU A 270 60.00 13.82 -1.10
C GLU A 270 58.85 13.17 -0.31
N THR A 271 58.18 12.15 -0.87
CA THR A 271 57.10 11.45 -0.14
C THR A 271 57.61 10.80 1.15
N GLU A 272 58.75 10.09 1.10
CA GLU A 272 59.40 9.56 2.29
C GLU A 272 59.79 10.68 3.27
N ARG A 273 60.36 11.79 2.77
CA ARG A 273 60.74 12.94 3.60
C ARG A 273 59.53 13.55 4.32
N LEU A 274 58.37 13.61 3.68
CA LEU A 274 57.12 14.09 4.27
C LEU A 274 56.58 13.13 5.33
N PHE A 275 56.59 11.81 5.10
CA PHE A 275 56.22 10.83 6.14
C PHE A 275 57.17 10.89 7.35
N ARG A 276 58.49 10.95 7.11
CA ARG A 276 59.51 11.18 8.15
C ARG A 276 59.40 12.54 8.86
N GLN A 277 58.53 13.44 8.40
CA GLN A 277 58.20 14.72 9.05
C GLN A 277 56.82 14.72 9.74
N GLY A 278 56.07 13.61 9.72
CA GLY A 278 54.78 13.47 10.41
C GLY A 278 53.54 13.64 9.53
N ALA A 279 53.67 13.51 8.21
CA ALA A 279 52.51 13.45 7.31
C ALA A 279 51.60 12.24 7.63
N ASN A 280 50.29 12.38 7.39
CA ASN A 280 49.29 11.41 7.84
C ASN A 280 49.08 10.27 6.81
N PRO A 281 49.41 8.99 7.12
CA PRO A 281 49.17 7.85 6.24
C PRO A 281 47.69 7.45 6.15
N ALA A 282 46.83 7.98 7.02
CA ALA A 282 45.37 7.83 6.93
C ALA A 282 44.70 8.98 6.12
N THR A 283 45.45 9.68 5.26
CA THR A 283 44.87 10.64 4.32
C THR A 283 44.10 9.89 3.22
N PRO A 284 42.86 10.27 2.86
CA PRO A 284 42.13 9.64 1.75
C PRO A 284 42.79 9.91 0.39
N GLY A 285 42.70 8.95 -0.54
CA GLY A 285 43.12 9.13 -1.94
C GLY A 285 44.62 8.92 -2.21
N LEU A 286 45.42 8.57 -1.21
CA LEU A 286 46.88 8.38 -1.39
C LEU A 286 47.24 7.28 -2.40
N PHE A 287 46.39 6.25 -2.51
CA PHE A 287 46.66 5.10 -3.37
C PHE A 287 46.22 5.29 -4.83
N VAL A 288 45.41 6.31 -5.13
CA VAL A 288 44.78 6.50 -6.45
C VAL A 288 45.81 6.83 -7.53
N CYS A 289 46.58 7.91 -7.38
CA CYS A 289 47.61 8.30 -8.36
C CYS A 289 48.66 7.19 -8.63
N PRO A 290 49.21 6.50 -7.61
CA PRO A 290 50.14 5.38 -7.84
C PRO A 290 49.48 4.17 -8.51
N ALA A 291 48.22 3.85 -8.19
CA ALA A 291 47.51 2.71 -8.77
C ALA A 291 47.04 2.93 -10.21
N GLN A 292 46.66 4.16 -10.58
CA GLN A 292 46.40 4.56 -11.98
C GLN A 292 47.68 4.45 -12.82
N THR A 293 48.79 4.95 -12.29
CA THR A 293 50.08 4.99 -13.02
C THR A 293 50.84 3.67 -13.02
N GLY A 294 50.49 2.73 -12.13
CA GLY A 294 51.14 1.44 -11.97
C GLY A 294 52.45 1.48 -11.17
N TYR A 295 52.64 2.50 -10.33
CA TYR A 295 53.91 2.75 -9.67
C TYR A 295 54.06 1.98 -8.34
N LEU A 296 54.33 0.68 -8.47
CA LEU A 296 54.45 -0.27 -7.35
C LEU A 296 55.42 0.18 -6.24
N ALA A 297 56.51 0.89 -6.56
CA ALA A 297 57.45 1.38 -5.56
C ALA A 297 56.80 2.39 -4.59
N MET A 298 55.94 3.28 -5.09
CA MET A 298 55.21 4.23 -4.27
C MET A 298 54.06 3.55 -3.50
N LEU A 299 53.39 2.57 -4.11
CA LEU A 299 52.38 1.74 -3.43
C LEU A 299 52.97 1.00 -2.22
N ASN A 300 54.17 0.42 -2.37
CA ASN A 300 54.90 -0.22 -1.28
C ASN A 300 55.33 0.78 -0.20
N LEU A 301 55.93 1.91 -0.58
CA LEU A 301 56.34 2.98 0.35
C LEU A 301 55.17 3.46 1.22
N LEU A 302 53.98 3.61 0.63
CA LEU A 302 52.76 3.97 1.36
C LEU A 302 52.39 2.92 2.42
N THR A 303 52.44 1.63 2.09
CA THR A 303 52.18 0.56 3.07
C THR A 303 53.27 0.41 4.12
N GLU A 304 54.54 0.67 3.79
CA GLU A 304 55.66 0.69 4.75
C GLU A 304 55.46 1.77 5.82
N PHE A 305 54.97 2.96 5.45
CA PHE A 305 54.55 4.01 6.40
C PHE A 305 53.14 3.80 6.99
N GLY A 306 52.55 2.62 6.83
CA GLY A 306 51.31 2.22 7.50
C GLY A 306 50.02 2.82 6.90
N ALA A 307 50.05 3.30 5.66
CA ALA A 307 48.83 3.62 4.92
C ALA A 307 48.14 2.31 4.49
N SER A 308 46.80 2.31 4.44
CA SER A 308 46.01 1.14 4.04
C SER A 308 44.98 1.51 2.96
N PRO A 309 44.93 0.77 1.82
CA PRO A 309 43.94 0.99 0.77
C PRO A 309 42.50 0.89 1.28
N GLN A 310 41.66 1.84 0.89
CA GLN A 310 40.24 1.87 1.20
C GLN A 310 39.39 1.51 -0.03
N THR A 311 38.14 1.10 0.19
CA THR A 311 37.14 0.93 -0.89
C THR A 311 36.96 2.20 -1.73
N ALA A 312 37.17 3.38 -1.14
CA ALA A 312 37.17 4.65 -1.86
C ALA A 312 38.29 4.74 -2.90
N ASP A 313 39.54 4.39 -2.55
CA ASP A 313 40.67 4.43 -3.48
C ASP A 313 40.47 3.45 -4.65
N LEU A 314 39.90 2.27 -4.37
CA LEU A 314 39.53 1.27 -5.38
C LEU A 314 38.44 1.80 -6.33
N ASN A 315 37.35 2.36 -5.80
CA ASN A 315 36.27 2.88 -6.63
C ASN A 315 36.69 4.14 -7.42
N GLU A 316 37.61 4.95 -6.90
CA GLU A 316 38.18 6.08 -7.64
C GLU A 316 39.13 5.62 -8.77
N LEU A 317 39.96 4.60 -8.54
CA LEU A 317 40.73 3.93 -9.61
C LEU A 317 39.81 3.36 -10.70
N LEU A 318 38.71 2.69 -10.31
CA LEU A 318 37.74 2.09 -11.23
C LEU A 318 36.92 3.12 -12.02
N ASN A 319 36.95 4.41 -11.66
CA ASN A 319 36.36 5.47 -12.47
C ASN A 319 37.22 5.87 -13.69
N ASP A 320 38.50 5.51 -13.71
CA ASP A 320 39.36 5.68 -14.89
C ASP A 320 38.84 4.81 -16.06
N ARG A 321 39.06 5.28 -17.29
CA ARG A 321 38.79 4.51 -18.51
C ARG A 321 39.83 3.41 -18.75
N HIS A 322 41.03 3.53 -18.17
CA HIS A 322 42.16 2.63 -18.43
C HIS A 322 42.93 2.23 -17.15
N PHE A 323 42.22 1.80 -16.11
CA PHE A 323 42.84 1.18 -14.93
C PHE A 323 43.52 -0.16 -15.29
N ARG A 324 44.48 -0.60 -14.48
CA ARG A 324 45.19 -1.88 -14.66
C ARG A 324 44.67 -2.96 -13.74
N LEU A 325 44.55 -4.18 -14.24
CA LEU A 325 44.07 -5.32 -13.45
C LEU A 325 45.03 -5.66 -12.31
N GLU A 326 46.34 -5.51 -12.52
CA GLU A 326 47.37 -5.79 -11.51
C GLU A 326 47.27 -4.82 -10.33
N THR A 327 46.98 -3.53 -10.56
CA THR A 327 46.85 -2.56 -9.46
C THR A 327 45.52 -2.67 -8.74
N VAL A 328 44.43 -3.03 -9.43
CA VAL A 328 43.16 -3.42 -8.80
C VAL A 328 43.35 -4.63 -7.88
N GLN A 329 44.01 -5.70 -8.36
CA GLN A 329 44.33 -6.88 -7.54
C GLN A 329 45.28 -6.53 -6.37
N TRP A 330 46.23 -5.61 -6.58
CA TRP A 330 47.13 -5.16 -5.52
C TRP A 330 46.36 -4.44 -4.41
N LEU A 331 45.49 -3.47 -4.72
CA LEU A 331 44.71 -2.73 -3.72
C LEU A 331 43.83 -3.65 -2.88
N VAL A 332 43.13 -4.61 -3.53
CA VAL A 332 42.25 -5.55 -2.83
C VAL A 332 43.04 -6.46 -1.88
N ARG A 333 44.18 -7.01 -2.33
CA ARG A 333 45.07 -7.84 -1.49
C ARG A 333 45.65 -7.10 -0.27
N HIS A 334 45.78 -5.78 -0.33
CA HIS A 334 46.32 -4.95 0.75
C HIS A 334 45.25 -4.26 1.61
N GLY A 335 43.96 -4.51 1.35
CA GLY A 335 42.87 -4.17 2.28
C GLY A 335 41.63 -3.49 1.68
N ALA A 336 41.67 -3.03 0.42
CA ALA A 336 40.52 -2.36 -0.19
C ALA A 336 39.40 -3.37 -0.49
N GLN A 337 38.33 -3.36 0.31
CA GLN A 337 37.21 -4.29 0.10
C GLN A 337 36.37 -3.85 -1.12
N PRO A 338 36.17 -4.72 -2.14
CA PRO A 338 35.32 -4.41 -3.28
C PRO A 338 33.83 -4.40 -2.89
N ASP A 339 33.06 -3.52 -3.52
CA ASP A 339 31.65 -3.28 -3.16
C ASP A 339 30.69 -3.36 -4.35
N ALA A 340 29.44 -2.95 -4.14
CA ALA A 340 28.40 -2.94 -5.18
C ALA A 340 28.71 -1.98 -6.35
N ALA A 341 29.51 -0.93 -6.15
CA ALA A 341 29.98 -0.04 -7.22
C ALA A 341 31.16 -0.67 -7.98
N SER A 342 32.09 -1.34 -7.29
CA SER A 342 33.14 -2.14 -7.94
C SER A 342 32.54 -3.21 -8.87
N LEU A 343 31.50 -3.90 -8.40
CA LEU A 343 30.71 -4.84 -9.21
C LEU A 343 29.97 -4.15 -10.36
N HIS A 344 29.43 -2.94 -10.17
CA HIS A 344 28.76 -2.18 -11.24
C HIS A 344 29.73 -1.81 -12.36
N LYS A 345 30.99 -1.47 -12.03
CA LYS A 345 32.01 -1.14 -13.04
C LYS A 345 32.38 -2.36 -13.89
N ALA A 346 32.58 -3.52 -13.27
CA ALA A 346 32.90 -4.76 -13.99
C ALA A 346 31.81 -5.13 -15.02
N ILE A 347 30.54 -4.89 -14.68
CA ILE A 347 29.38 -5.05 -15.59
C ILE A 347 29.41 -3.98 -16.70
N GLU A 348 29.66 -2.71 -16.38
CA GLU A 348 29.71 -1.64 -17.38
C GLU A 348 30.78 -1.88 -18.47
N ILE A 349 31.94 -2.42 -18.10
CA ILE A 349 33.03 -2.74 -19.04
C ILE A 349 32.92 -4.15 -19.65
N ALA A 350 31.88 -4.92 -19.29
CA ALA A 350 31.67 -6.31 -19.70
C ALA A 350 32.79 -7.30 -19.31
N ASP A 351 33.56 -7.04 -18.26
CA ASP A 351 34.60 -7.95 -17.75
C ASP A 351 34.03 -8.96 -16.74
N ARG A 352 33.84 -10.19 -17.23
CA ARG A 352 33.32 -11.33 -16.45
C ARG A 352 34.31 -11.83 -15.40
N ASP A 353 35.61 -11.77 -15.66
CA ASP A 353 36.63 -12.34 -14.78
C ASP A 353 37.01 -11.35 -13.67
N LEU A 354 36.99 -10.03 -13.95
CA LEU A 354 36.99 -8.99 -12.91
C LEU A 354 35.75 -9.08 -12.01
N LEU A 355 34.56 -9.28 -12.58
CA LEU A 355 33.34 -9.49 -11.80
C LEU A 355 33.47 -10.71 -10.88
N ARG A 356 33.92 -11.84 -11.41
CA ARG A 356 34.18 -13.07 -10.65
C ARG A 356 35.29 -12.91 -9.62
N TYR A 357 36.29 -12.06 -9.86
CA TYR A 357 37.33 -11.72 -8.89
C TYR A 357 36.71 -10.98 -7.70
N PHE A 358 36.02 -9.86 -7.91
CA PHE A 358 35.39 -9.09 -6.82
C PHE A 358 34.40 -9.94 -6.00
N LEU A 359 33.59 -10.79 -6.65
CA LEU A 359 32.66 -11.71 -5.97
C LEU A 359 33.36 -12.76 -5.09
N ARG A 360 34.60 -13.15 -5.40
CA ARG A 360 35.43 -14.05 -4.56
C ARG A 360 36.08 -13.33 -3.40
N GLU A 361 36.54 -12.10 -3.62
CA GLU A 361 37.14 -11.23 -2.60
C GLU A 361 36.08 -10.57 -1.68
N GLY A 362 34.85 -11.08 -1.66
CA GLY A 362 33.81 -10.73 -0.69
C GLY A 362 32.82 -9.64 -1.08
N ALA A 363 32.89 -9.10 -2.31
CA ALA A 363 31.94 -8.10 -2.78
C ALA A 363 30.51 -8.66 -2.77
N ARG A 364 29.59 -7.96 -2.09
CA ARG A 364 28.19 -8.39 -1.95
C ARG A 364 27.37 -7.88 -3.13
N PRO A 365 26.87 -8.74 -4.04
CA PRO A 365 26.07 -8.29 -5.16
C PRO A 365 24.67 -7.85 -4.72
N THR A 366 24.14 -6.84 -5.41
CA THR A 366 22.82 -6.25 -5.14
C THR A 366 21.86 -6.44 -6.31
N THR A 367 20.56 -6.25 -6.08
CA THR A 367 19.52 -6.22 -7.13
C THR A 367 19.91 -5.30 -8.29
N GLN A 368 20.49 -4.13 -7.98
CA GLN A 368 20.89 -3.13 -8.97
C GLN A 368 22.04 -3.61 -9.87
N ASN A 369 22.91 -4.50 -9.37
CA ASN A 369 23.92 -5.15 -10.20
C ASN A 369 23.26 -6.11 -11.21
N ILE A 370 22.27 -6.89 -10.78
CA ILE A 370 21.53 -7.79 -11.69
C ILE A 370 20.79 -6.98 -12.76
N LEU A 371 20.04 -5.95 -12.34
CA LEU A 371 19.32 -5.07 -13.28
C LEU A 371 20.26 -4.42 -14.29
N ARG A 372 21.43 -3.93 -13.87
CA ARG A 372 22.43 -3.37 -14.79
C ARG A 372 22.96 -4.39 -15.79
N ALA A 373 23.23 -5.63 -15.35
CA ALA A 373 23.66 -6.69 -16.25
C ALA A 373 22.57 -7.02 -17.30
N LEU A 374 21.29 -6.97 -16.92
CA LEU A 374 20.18 -7.20 -17.85
C LEU A 374 19.92 -6.02 -18.80
N ASP A 375 20.12 -4.78 -18.34
CA ASP A 375 20.08 -3.59 -19.19
C ASP A 375 21.22 -3.56 -20.24
N CYS A 376 22.30 -4.31 -19.99
CA CYS A 376 23.42 -4.52 -20.92
C CYS A 376 23.34 -5.87 -21.67
N ASP A 377 22.25 -6.63 -21.52
CA ASP A 377 22.05 -8.00 -22.03
C ASP A 377 23.14 -9.05 -21.67
N GLN A 378 23.85 -8.82 -20.57
CA GLN A 378 24.93 -9.67 -20.05
C GLN A 378 24.38 -10.83 -19.19
N ARG A 379 23.66 -11.74 -19.84
CA ARG A 379 22.92 -12.85 -19.20
C ARG A 379 23.79 -13.72 -18.30
N GLU A 380 24.99 -14.08 -18.75
CA GLU A 380 25.97 -14.86 -17.96
C GLU A 380 26.43 -14.15 -16.69
N MET A 381 26.45 -12.81 -16.67
CA MET A 381 26.77 -12.03 -15.47
C MET A 381 25.58 -11.96 -14.51
N ALA A 382 24.37 -11.77 -15.03
CA ALA A 382 23.15 -11.85 -14.21
C ALA A 382 23.01 -13.20 -13.51
N VAL A 383 23.30 -14.31 -14.20
CA VAL A 383 23.37 -15.65 -13.61
C VAL A 383 24.46 -15.74 -12.53
N LEU A 384 25.69 -15.29 -12.82
CA LEU A 384 26.81 -15.28 -11.86
C LEU A 384 26.49 -14.52 -10.56
N LEU A 385 25.82 -13.36 -10.66
CA LEU A 385 25.41 -12.58 -9.50
C LEU A 385 24.41 -13.37 -8.62
N ILE A 386 23.44 -14.06 -9.24
CA ILE A 386 22.42 -14.87 -8.54
C ILE A 386 23.02 -16.16 -7.95
N GLU A 387 24.03 -16.74 -8.59
CA GLU A 387 24.84 -17.85 -8.04
C GLU A 387 25.59 -17.42 -6.77
N TYR A 388 26.19 -16.22 -6.77
CA TYR A 388 26.87 -15.62 -5.61
C TYR A 388 25.92 -14.92 -4.62
N GLY A 389 24.62 -15.27 -4.64
CA GLY A 389 23.66 -14.90 -3.60
C GLY A 389 23.08 -13.49 -3.68
N ALA A 390 23.14 -12.84 -4.86
CA ALA A 390 22.46 -11.55 -5.06
C ALA A 390 20.95 -11.64 -4.73
N PRO A 391 20.38 -10.63 -4.04
CA PRO A 391 18.94 -10.58 -3.79
C PRO A 391 18.21 -10.37 -5.12
N VAL A 392 17.17 -11.18 -5.33
CA VAL A 392 16.34 -11.16 -6.54
C VAL A 392 14.94 -10.71 -6.15
N ASP A 393 14.29 -9.91 -7.00
CA ASP A 393 12.94 -9.39 -6.77
C ASP A 393 12.04 -9.51 -8.02
N ALA A 394 10.87 -8.88 -7.96
CA ALA A 394 9.90 -8.87 -9.05
C ALA A 394 10.33 -8.03 -10.27
N GLU A 395 11.18 -7.00 -10.10
CA GLU A 395 11.67 -6.19 -11.22
C GLU A 395 12.79 -6.94 -11.97
N VAL A 396 13.65 -7.68 -11.26
CA VAL A 396 14.63 -8.58 -11.90
C VAL A 396 13.93 -9.67 -12.70
N LEU A 397 12.88 -10.29 -12.14
CA LEU A 397 12.05 -11.26 -12.87
C LEU A 397 11.40 -10.61 -14.11
N LYS A 398 10.79 -9.43 -13.96
CA LYS A 398 10.20 -8.67 -15.07
C LYS A 398 11.22 -8.37 -16.17
N ARG A 399 12.42 -7.85 -15.84
CA ARG A 399 13.47 -7.57 -16.84
C ARG A 399 13.93 -8.85 -17.53
N ALA A 400 14.12 -9.95 -16.81
CA ALA A 400 14.46 -11.25 -17.39
C ALA A 400 13.37 -11.77 -18.37
N THR A 401 12.08 -11.56 -18.05
CA THR A 401 10.97 -11.89 -18.99
C THR A 401 10.98 -10.99 -20.24
N GLN A 402 11.32 -9.71 -20.10
CA GLN A 402 11.39 -8.75 -21.22
C GLN A 402 12.57 -9.05 -22.17
N ASN A 403 13.72 -9.46 -21.64
CA ASN A 403 14.86 -9.94 -22.44
C ASN A 403 14.64 -11.35 -23.03
N ARG A 404 13.49 -12.00 -22.73
CA ARG A 404 13.12 -13.37 -23.13
C ARG A 404 14.15 -14.45 -22.75
N ASP A 405 14.84 -14.28 -21.62
CA ASP A 405 15.79 -15.29 -21.12
C ASP A 405 15.09 -16.37 -20.29
N HIS A 406 14.70 -17.46 -20.95
CA HIS A 406 14.04 -18.61 -20.31
C HIS A 406 14.90 -19.30 -19.23
N ARG A 407 16.22 -19.27 -19.37
CA ARG A 407 17.14 -19.92 -18.42
C ARG A 407 17.23 -19.10 -17.14
N LEU A 408 17.39 -17.79 -17.27
CA LEU A 408 17.40 -16.87 -16.15
C LEU A 408 16.03 -16.81 -15.45
N VAL A 409 14.93 -16.72 -16.21
CA VAL A 409 13.57 -16.77 -15.63
C VAL A 409 13.38 -18.05 -14.83
N ARG A 410 13.79 -19.22 -15.35
CA ARG A 410 13.71 -20.49 -14.61
C ARG A 410 14.50 -20.43 -13.29
N LEU A 411 15.75 -19.98 -13.33
CA LEU A 411 16.60 -19.81 -12.14
C LEU A 411 15.96 -18.88 -11.09
N ILE A 412 15.30 -17.81 -11.52
CA ILE A 412 14.59 -16.86 -10.63
C ILE A 412 13.35 -17.51 -10.00
N LEU A 413 12.58 -18.28 -10.77
CA LEU A 413 11.39 -18.99 -10.27
C LEU A 413 11.75 -20.16 -9.32
N GLU A 414 12.93 -20.77 -9.49
CA GLU A 414 13.49 -21.77 -8.57
C GLU A 414 13.86 -21.16 -7.21
N LYS A 415 14.22 -19.86 -7.15
CA LYS A 415 14.41 -19.12 -5.87
C LYS A 415 13.08 -18.81 -5.15
N GLY A 416 11.93 -19.24 -5.69
CA GLY A 416 10.63 -19.13 -5.03
C GLY A 416 9.88 -17.81 -5.24
N ILE A 417 10.35 -16.93 -6.14
CA ILE A 417 9.65 -15.69 -6.48
C ILE A 417 8.35 -16.03 -7.20
N LYS A 418 7.25 -15.43 -6.76
CA LYS A 418 5.94 -15.52 -7.43
C LYS A 418 5.87 -14.45 -8.53
N PRO A 419 5.67 -14.82 -9.81
CA PRO A 419 5.46 -13.83 -10.86
C PRO A 419 4.19 -13.00 -10.62
N ALA A 420 4.16 -11.78 -11.15
CA ALA A 420 2.92 -11.03 -11.31
C ALA A 420 2.09 -11.62 -12.47
N PRO A 421 0.75 -11.71 -12.39
CA PRO A 421 -0.11 -12.18 -13.48
C PRO A 421 0.13 -11.43 -14.81
N GLU A 422 0.49 -10.16 -14.74
CA GLU A 422 0.85 -9.31 -15.87
C GLU A 422 2.00 -9.89 -16.73
N LEU A 423 2.96 -10.59 -16.12
CA LEU A 423 4.07 -11.22 -16.85
C LEU A 423 3.62 -12.42 -17.68
N LEU A 424 2.61 -13.16 -17.20
CA LEU A 424 1.99 -14.26 -17.95
C LEU A 424 1.13 -13.73 -19.10
N VAL A 425 0.39 -12.63 -18.89
CA VAL A 425 -0.34 -11.96 -19.99
C VAL A 425 0.65 -11.42 -21.04
N TYR A 426 1.81 -10.92 -20.60
CA TYR A 426 2.89 -10.49 -21.49
C TYR A 426 3.47 -11.66 -22.30
N SER A 427 3.87 -12.78 -21.67
CA SER A 427 4.45 -13.92 -22.41
C SER A 427 3.49 -14.51 -23.45
N VAL A 428 2.19 -14.55 -23.16
CA VAL A 428 1.14 -14.94 -24.10
C VAL A 428 1.07 -13.96 -25.27
N ARG A 429 1.09 -12.65 -25.03
CA ARG A 429 1.07 -11.62 -26.09
C ARG A 429 2.31 -11.68 -27.00
N GLU A 430 3.48 -11.92 -26.43
CA GLU A 430 4.76 -12.02 -27.15
C GLU A 430 4.94 -13.34 -27.93
N ARG A 431 3.95 -14.28 -27.85
CA ARG A 431 3.98 -15.63 -28.44
C ARG A 431 5.11 -16.51 -27.90
N ASP A 432 5.54 -16.28 -26.68
CA ASP A 432 6.61 -17.04 -26.05
C ASP A 432 6.03 -18.23 -25.27
N PHE A 433 5.98 -19.39 -25.93
CA PHE A 433 5.38 -20.61 -25.39
C PHE A 433 6.15 -21.17 -24.17
N GLU A 434 7.48 -21.19 -24.23
CA GLU A 434 8.31 -21.69 -23.11
C GLU A 434 8.27 -20.74 -21.90
N LEU A 435 8.31 -19.43 -22.14
CA LEU A 435 8.12 -18.44 -21.08
C LEU A 435 6.73 -18.56 -20.44
N THR A 436 5.69 -18.71 -21.27
CA THR A 436 4.31 -18.92 -20.79
C THR A 436 4.19 -20.21 -19.97
N ARG A 437 4.82 -21.31 -20.42
CA ARG A 437 4.88 -22.57 -19.67
C ARG A 437 5.50 -22.38 -18.29
N LEU A 438 6.71 -21.83 -18.22
CA LEU A 438 7.45 -21.58 -16.97
C LEU A 438 6.68 -20.67 -15.99
N LEU A 439 6.01 -19.63 -16.51
CA LEU A 439 5.20 -18.73 -15.67
C LEU A 439 3.89 -19.40 -15.19
N SER A 440 3.24 -20.21 -16.04
CA SER A 440 1.99 -20.90 -15.72
C SER A 440 2.14 -21.97 -14.63
N GLU A 441 3.33 -22.56 -14.48
CA GLU A 441 3.67 -23.47 -13.38
C GLU A 441 3.65 -22.79 -11.99
N LYS A 442 3.75 -21.45 -11.93
CA LYS A 442 3.82 -20.68 -10.67
C LYS A 442 2.63 -19.74 -10.47
N VAL A 443 1.96 -19.33 -11.55
CA VAL A 443 0.82 -18.40 -11.54
C VAL A 443 -0.35 -18.99 -12.33
N LYS A 444 -1.48 -19.11 -11.65
CA LYS A 444 -2.76 -19.49 -12.26
C LYS A 444 -3.16 -18.45 -13.33
N PRO A 445 -3.44 -18.85 -14.58
CA PRO A 445 -3.88 -17.92 -15.61
C PRO A 445 -5.20 -17.23 -15.26
N ASP A 446 -5.27 -15.93 -15.53
CA ASP A 446 -6.50 -15.16 -15.44
C ASP A 446 -7.23 -15.09 -16.79
N HIS A 447 -8.39 -14.47 -16.81
CA HIS A 447 -9.18 -14.31 -18.03
C HIS A 447 -8.46 -13.47 -19.11
N ARG A 448 -7.56 -12.54 -18.75
CA ARG A 448 -6.81 -11.73 -19.73
C ARG A 448 -5.84 -12.61 -20.51
N ALA A 449 -5.12 -13.51 -19.84
CA ALA A 449 -4.24 -14.48 -20.49
C ALA A 449 -5.03 -15.45 -21.40
N MET A 450 -6.16 -15.99 -20.91
CA MET A 450 -7.02 -16.88 -21.71
C MET A 450 -7.59 -16.17 -22.96
N LEU A 451 -8.02 -14.91 -22.82
CA LEU A 451 -8.56 -14.11 -23.92
C LEU A 451 -7.48 -13.70 -24.94
N GLU A 452 -6.27 -13.39 -24.50
CA GLU A 452 -5.13 -13.06 -25.36
C GLU A 452 -4.73 -14.28 -26.22
N ALA A 453 -4.69 -15.50 -25.67
CA ALA A 453 -4.47 -16.73 -26.44
C ALA A 453 -5.58 -16.98 -27.49
N VAL A 454 -6.85 -16.76 -27.11
CA VAL A 454 -7.99 -16.86 -28.04
C VAL A 454 -7.92 -15.82 -29.16
N ARG A 455 -7.61 -14.56 -28.86
CA ARG A 455 -7.45 -13.48 -29.86
C ARG A 455 -6.35 -13.77 -30.89
N GLN A 456 -5.36 -14.58 -30.52
CA GLN A 456 -4.30 -15.04 -31.41
C GLN A 456 -4.65 -16.29 -32.22
N ASN A 457 -5.85 -16.85 -32.02
CA ASN A 457 -6.36 -18.09 -32.62
C ASN A 457 -5.54 -19.35 -32.26
N ASP A 458 -4.81 -19.33 -31.14
CA ASP A 458 -3.91 -20.41 -30.73
C ASP A 458 -4.56 -21.36 -29.70
N ALA A 459 -4.99 -22.52 -30.19
CA ALA A 459 -5.59 -23.57 -29.37
C ALA A 459 -4.56 -24.31 -28.47
N ALA A 460 -3.29 -24.39 -28.87
CA ALA A 460 -2.26 -25.08 -28.08
C ALA A 460 -1.83 -24.21 -26.88
N LEU A 461 -1.70 -22.90 -27.10
CA LEU A 461 -1.46 -21.93 -26.03
C LEU A 461 -2.66 -21.84 -25.07
N LEU A 462 -3.90 -21.91 -25.58
CA LEU A 462 -5.09 -21.95 -24.74
C LEU A 462 -5.18 -23.25 -23.91
N ASP A 463 -4.86 -24.41 -24.49
CA ASP A 463 -4.84 -25.70 -23.78
C ASP A 463 -3.78 -25.71 -22.65
N LEU A 464 -2.59 -25.14 -22.89
CA LEU A 464 -1.57 -24.96 -21.84
C LEU A 464 -2.11 -24.13 -20.67
N LEU A 465 -2.76 -22.99 -20.95
CA LEU A 465 -3.34 -22.13 -19.91
C LEU A 465 -4.55 -22.78 -19.21
N ALA A 466 -5.36 -23.54 -19.93
CA ALA A 466 -6.46 -24.34 -19.38
C ALA A 466 -5.94 -25.41 -18.40
N ARG A 467 -4.89 -26.15 -18.77
CA ARG A 467 -4.23 -27.15 -17.90
C ARG A 467 -3.60 -26.54 -16.66
N ALA A 468 -3.10 -25.30 -16.74
CA ALA A 468 -2.68 -24.50 -15.58
C ALA A 468 -3.85 -23.94 -14.74
N GLY A 469 -5.10 -24.36 -15.02
CA GLY A 469 -6.29 -24.02 -14.26
C GLY A 469 -6.93 -22.68 -14.64
N GLY A 470 -6.52 -22.08 -15.76
CA GLY A 470 -7.15 -20.88 -16.31
C GLY A 470 -8.65 -21.07 -16.57
N ARG A 471 -9.44 -20.00 -16.44
CA ARG A 471 -10.88 -20.04 -16.72
C ARG A 471 -11.32 -18.85 -17.55
N ILE A 472 -12.21 -19.12 -18.49
CA ILE A 472 -12.86 -18.14 -19.34
C ILE A 472 -14.06 -17.52 -18.63
N ARG A 473 -14.38 -16.29 -19.03
CA ARG A 473 -15.51 -15.48 -18.55
C ARG A 473 -16.05 -14.66 -19.73
N GLY A 474 -17.36 -14.42 -19.72
CA GLY A 474 -18.03 -13.65 -20.77
C GLY A 474 -18.03 -14.35 -22.14
N ASP A 475 -18.69 -13.70 -23.10
CA ASP A 475 -18.97 -14.30 -24.40
C ASP A 475 -17.85 -14.06 -25.44
N GLU A 476 -17.02 -13.03 -25.27
CA GLU A 476 -16.01 -12.60 -26.27
C GLU A 476 -15.12 -13.77 -26.75
N PRO A 477 -14.56 -14.64 -25.87
CA PRO A 477 -13.76 -15.77 -26.32
C PRO A 477 -14.50 -16.75 -27.23
N ALA A 478 -15.79 -17.01 -26.97
CA ALA A 478 -16.59 -17.91 -27.79
C ALA A 478 -16.94 -17.26 -29.14
N ARG A 479 -17.27 -15.96 -29.14
CA ARG A 479 -17.54 -15.18 -30.35
C ARG A 479 -16.31 -15.13 -31.26
N LEU A 480 -15.12 -14.88 -30.70
CA LEU A 480 -13.85 -14.93 -31.43
C LEU A 480 -13.56 -16.31 -32.02
N ALA A 481 -13.70 -17.39 -31.24
CA ALA A 481 -13.49 -18.75 -31.75
C ALA A 481 -14.49 -19.14 -32.87
N ILE A 482 -15.71 -18.60 -32.83
CA ILE A 482 -16.72 -18.73 -33.90
C ILE A 482 -16.32 -17.90 -35.14
N ASP A 483 -15.94 -16.63 -34.98
CA ASP A 483 -15.52 -15.76 -36.08
C ASP A 483 -14.22 -16.25 -36.76
N PHE A 484 -13.33 -16.94 -36.02
CA PHE A 484 -12.17 -17.66 -36.57
C PHE A 484 -12.52 -19.05 -37.15
N ASN A 485 -13.76 -19.53 -37.00
CA ASN A 485 -14.23 -20.86 -37.39
C ASN A 485 -13.33 -22.01 -36.87
N ASN A 486 -12.75 -21.85 -35.68
CA ASN A 486 -11.78 -22.77 -35.10
C ASN A 486 -12.44 -23.69 -34.07
N LEU A 487 -12.87 -24.88 -34.52
CA LEU A 487 -13.55 -25.88 -33.68
C LEU A 487 -12.72 -26.33 -32.45
N PRO A 488 -11.44 -26.71 -32.56
CA PRO A 488 -10.60 -27.01 -31.38
C PRO A 488 -10.51 -25.86 -30.38
N LEU A 489 -10.40 -24.61 -30.85
CA LEU A 489 -10.38 -23.43 -29.97
C LEU A 489 -11.74 -23.24 -29.28
N LEU A 490 -12.85 -23.43 -30.00
CA LEU A 490 -14.20 -23.34 -29.45
C LEU A 490 -14.47 -24.43 -28.40
N ASP A 491 -14.06 -25.67 -28.64
CA ASP A 491 -14.15 -26.79 -27.69
C ASP A 491 -13.41 -26.47 -26.37
N LEU A 492 -12.17 -25.98 -26.47
CA LEU A 492 -11.39 -25.52 -25.32
C LEU A 492 -12.03 -24.32 -24.62
N VAL A 493 -12.61 -23.37 -25.36
CA VAL A 493 -13.32 -22.21 -24.79
C VAL A 493 -14.51 -22.65 -23.94
N LEU A 494 -15.35 -23.55 -24.46
CA LEU A 494 -16.54 -24.05 -23.77
C LEU A 494 -16.17 -24.85 -22.51
N ARG A 495 -15.25 -25.82 -22.63
CA ARG A 495 -14.79 -26.66 -21.50
C ARG A 495 -14.20 -25.85 -20.34
N ASN A 496 -13.64 -24.67 -20.62
CA ASN A 496 -13.00 -23.81 -19.62
C ASN A 496 -13.88 -22.64 -19.14
N GLY A 497 -15.19 -22.66 -19.44
CA GLY A 497 -16.19 -21.74 -18.87
C GLY A 497 -16.88 -20.81 -19.85
N GLY A 498 -16.70 -20.98 -21.17
CA GLY A 498 -17.51 -20.33 -22.18
C GLY A 498 -18.97 -20.80 -22.13
N ASN A 499 -19.93 -19.90 -22.32
CA ASN A 499 -21.36 -20.23 -22.28
C ASN A 499 -21.81 -20.82 -23.64
N PRO A 500 -22.28 -22.09 -23.69
CA PRO A 500 -22.66 -22.75 -24.95
C PRO A 500 -23.92 -22.15 -25.58
N ASP A 501 -24.87 -21.66 -24.79
CA ASP A 501 -26.12 -21.05 -25.27
C ASP A 501 -25.84 -19.70 -25.95
N ARG A 502 -24.95 -18.88 -25.38
CA ARG A 502 -24.49 -17.62 -25.98
C ARG A 502 -23.60 -17.84 -27.21
N ALA A 503 -22.82 -18.90 -27.22
CA ALA A 503 -22.08 -19.33 -28.40
C ALA A 503 -23.04 -19.77 -29.53
N LEU A 504 -24.10 -20.52 -29.20
CA LEU A 504 -25.12 -20.97 -30.15
C LEU A 504 -25.91 -19.78 -30.74
N GLU A 505 -26.39 -18.87 -29.90
CA GLU A 505 -27.04 -17.62 -30.31
C GLU A 505 -26.17 -16.82 -31.30
N TYR A 506 -24.85 -16.76 -31.06
CA TYR A 506 -23.93 -16.07 -31.96
C TYR A 506 -23.67 -16.83 -33.27
N ALA A 507 -23.46 -18.14 -33.22
CA ALA A 507 -23.25 -18.99 -34.40
C ALA A 507 -24.46 -19.01 -35.34
N LEU A 508 -25.68 -18.92 -34.78
CA LEU A 508 -26.94 -18.76 -35.52
C LEU A 508 -27.00 -17.39 -36.21
N ASN A 509 -26.71 -16.29 -35.50
CA ASN A 509 -26.63 -14.94 -36.10
C ASN A 509 -25.53 -14.80 -37.17
N ARG A 510 -24.49 -15.65 -37.14
CA ARG A 510 -23.45 -15.75 -38.17
C ARG A 510 -23.77 -16.74 -39.30
N HIS A 511 -24.89 -17.45 -39.23
CA HIS A 511 -25.30 -18.49 -40.19
C HIS A 511 -24.22 -19.58 -40.41
N HIS A 512 -23.57 -20.07 -39.34
CA HIS A 512 -22.54 -21.12 -39.41
C HIS A 512 -23.10 -22.51 -39.04
N PRO A 513 -23.68 -23.30 -39.99
CA PRO A 513 -24.40 -24.53 -39.67
C PRO A 513 -23.53 -25.61 -39.00
N THR A 514 -22.24 -25.70 -39.34
CA THR A 514 -21.30 -26.64 -38.72
C THR A 514 -21.05 -26.31 -37.24
N LEU A 515 -20.89 -25.02 -36.91
CA LEU A 515 -20.69 -24.56 -35.54
C LEU A 515 -21.99 -24.69 -34.72
N VAL A 516 -23.14 -24.37 -35.32
CA VAL A 516 -24.46 -24.58 -34.71
C VAL A 516 -24.68 -26.05 -34.34
N ARG A 517 -24.38 -26.99 -35.25
CA ARG A 517 -24.46 -28.43 -34.96
C ARG A 517 -23.47 -28.86 -33.88
N PHE A 518 -22.22 -28.42 -33.95
CA PHE A 518 -21.21 -28.71 -32.92
C PHE A 518 -21.64 -28.24 -31.52
N LEU A 519 -22.24 -27.05 -31.42
CA LEU A 519 -22.72 -26.49 -30.16
C LEU A 519 -23.92 -27.28 -29.61
N LEU A 520 -24.87 -27.66 -30.46
CA LEU A 520 -26.02 -28.48 -30.09
C LEU A 520 -25.63 -29.91 -29.69
N ASP A 521 -24.72 -30.55 -30.44
CA ASP A 521 -24.12 -31.85 -30.08
C ASP A 521 -23.27 -31.76 -28.79
N GLY A 522 -22.69 -30.58 -28.51
CA GLY A 522 -22.00 -30.24 -27.26
C GLY A 522 -22.93 -29.91 -26.08
N GLY A 523 -24.25 -29.98 -26.26
CA GLY A 523 -25.24 -29.77 -25.19
C GLY A 523 -25.68 -28.32 -24.97
N ALA A 524 -25.46 -27.41 -25.93
CA ALA A 524 -26.10 -26.09 -25.91
C ALA A 524 -27.63 -26.22 -25.96
N ASN A 525 -28.35 -25.34 -25.24
CA ASN A 525 -29.80 -25.40 -25.12
C ASN A 525 -30.49 -25.19 -26.49
N PRO A 526 -31.19 -26.21 -27.04
CA PRO A 526 -31.76 -26.12 -28.38
C PRO A 526 -32.96 -25.17 -28.47
N ASP A 527 -33.59 -24.80 -27.35
CA ASP A 527 -34.64 -23.77 -27.31
C ASP A 527 -34.15 -22.41 -27.82
N VAL A 528 -32.84 -22.13 -27.69
CA VAL A 528 -32.21 -20.90 -28.19
C VAL A 528 -32.24 -20.83 -29.72
N ALA A 529 -32.28 -21.97 -30.39
CA ALA A 529 -32.31 -22.07 -31.85
C ALA A 529 -33.73 -22.02 -32.44
N LEU A 530 -34.77 -22.32 -31.67
CA LEU A 530 -36.17 -22.33 -32.15
C LEU A 530 -36.60 -21.00 -32.80
N PRO A 531 -36.32 -19.80 -32.25
CA PRO A 531 -36.72 -18.54 -32.89
C PRO A 531 -36.05 -18.32 -34.25
N PHE A 532 -34.83 -18.83 -34.44
CA PHE A 532 -34.09 -18.71 -35.70
C PHE A 532 -34.67 -19.65 -36.75
N ALA A 533 -34.92 -20.91 -36.39
CA ALA A 533 -35.58 -21.88 -37.28
C ALA A 533 -36.98 -21.42 -37.72
N VAL A 534 -37.76 -20.79 -36.82
CA VAL A 534 -39.08 -20.21 -37.15
C VAL A 534 -38.95 -18.96 -38.02
N ARG A 535 -38.06 -18.01 -37.67
CA ARG A 535 -37.83 -16.78 -38.43
C ARG A 535 -37.38 -17.06 -39.87
N ASP A 536 -36.43 -17.99 -40.03
CA ASP A 536 -35.85 -18.34 -41.32
C ASP A 536 -36.69 -19.41 -42.06
N SER A 537 -37.77 -19.90 -41.42
CA SER A 537 -38.68 -20.95 -41.91
C SER A 537 -38.00 -22.26 -42.32
N ASP A 538 -36.87 -22.59 -41.69
CA ASP A 538 -36.13 -23.83 -41.94
C ASP A 538 -36.80 -25.01 -41.22
N LEU A 539 -37.74 -25.64 -41.91
CA LEU A 539 -38.43 -26.87 -41.47
C LEU A 539 -37.44 -27.99 -41.13
N ALA A 540 -36.36 -28.16 -41.88
CA ALA A 540 -35.42 -29.27 -41.67
C ALA A 540 -34.58 -29.07 -40.39
N PHE A 541 -34.19 -27.83 -40.09
CA PHE A 541 -33.54 -27.50 -38.83
C PHE A 541 -34.53 -27.52 -37.64
N PHE A 542 -35.75 -27.00 -37.83
CA PHE A 542 -36.81 -27.06 -36.82
C PHE A 542 -37.14 -28.50 -36.40
N GLU A 543 -37.31 -29.41 -37.37
CA GLU A 543 -37.49 -30.84 -37.11
C GLU A 543 -36.29 -31.46 -36.39
N MET A 544 -35.06 -31.07 -36.74
CA MET A 544 -33.84 -31.55 -36.09
C MET A 544 -33.75 -31.11 -34.62
N LEU A 545 -34.15 -29.87 -34.31
CA LEU A 545 -34.22 -29.35 -32.94
C LEU A 545 -35.19 -30.17 -32.08
N LEU A 546 -36.39 -30.46 -32.58
CA LEU A 546 -37.39 -31.25 -31.85
C LEU A 546 -37.00 -32.73 -31.73
N THR A 547 -36.52 -33.36 -32.79
CA THR A 547 -36.32 -34.83 -32.84
C THR A 547 -34.96 -35.29 -32.32
N ARG A 548 -33.85 -34.64 -32.70
CA ARG A 548 -32.48 -35.02 -32.28
C ARG A 548 -32.13 -34.39 -30.95
N TYR A 549 -32.35 -33.09 -30.80
CA TYR A 549 -31.89 -32.31 -29.65
C TYR A 549 -32.95 -32.16 -28.54
N ARG A 550 -34.20 -32.58 -28.78
CA ARG A 550 -35.32 -32.53 -27.83
C ARG A 550 -35.64 -31.12 -27.32
N ALA A 551 -35.64 -30.15 -28.23
CA ALA A 551 -36.15 -28.81 -27.95
C ALA A 551 -37.61 -28.83 -27.48
N ASN A 552 -38.01 -27.84 -26.69
CA ASN A 552 -39.34 -27.75 -26.11
C ASN A 552 -40.41 -27.55 -27.20
N ALA A 553 -41.21 -28.60 -27.44
CA ALA A 553 -42.21 -28.59 -28.49
C ALA A 553 -43.37 -27.62 -28.24
N ASP A 554 -43.80 -27.43 -26.97
CA ASP A 554 -44.80 -26.40 -26.63
C ASP A 554 -44.31 -25.01 -27.04
N ARG A 555 -43.04 -24.70 -26.71
CA ARG A 555 -42.42 -23.43 -27.08
C ARG A 555 -42.23 -23.29 -28.59
N ALA A 556 -41.87 -24.37 -29.27
CA ALA A 556 -41.73 -24.39 -30.73
C ALA A 556 -43.08 -24.12 -31.43
N PHE A 557 -44.16 -24.71 -30.90
CA PHE A 557 -45.54 -24.51 -31.36
C PHE A 557 -46.02 -23.08 -31.09
N GLU A 558 -45.83 -22.54 -29.88
CA GLU A 558 -46.11 -21.14 -29.56
C GLU A 558 -45.37 -20.17 -30.49
N LEU A 559 -44.08 -20.39 -30.76
CA LEU A 559 -43.31 -19.54 -31.68
C LEU A 559 -43.83 -19.62 -33.11
N ALA A 560 -44.19 -20.81 -33.60
CA ALA A 560 -44.75 -21.00 -34.93
C ALA A 560 -46.13 -20.32 -35.09
N LEU A 561 -47.03 -20.44 -34.10
CA LEU A 561 -48.32 -19.75 -34.08
C LEU A 561 -48.15 -18.22 -34.06
N ASN A 562 -47.27 -17.70 -33.21
CA ASN A 562 -47.00 -16.25 -33.15
C ASN A 562 -46.39 -15.71 -34.47
N ALA A 563 -45.62 -16.53 -35.18
CA ALA A 563 -45.09 -16.23 -36.51
C ALA A 563 -46.11 -16.45 -37.65
N ARG A 564 -47.31 -16.98 -37.35
CA ARG A 564 -48.34 -17.42 -38.33
C ARG A 564 -47.82 -18.45 -39.34
N ASN A 565 -46.89 -19.29 -38.92
CA ASN A 565 -46.32 -20.35 -39.74
C ASN A 565 -47.01 -21.69 -39.40
N ASP A 566 -48.18 -21.90 -40.00
CA ASP A 566 -48.99 -23.11 -39.82
C ASP A 566 -48.20 -24.40 -40.10
N LEU A 567 -47.32 -24.42 -41.10
CA LEU A 567 -46.53 -25.61 -41.46
C LEU A 567 -45.61 -26.05 -40.31
N LEU A 568 -44.95 -25.11 -39.62
CA LEU A 568 -44.11 -25.41 -38.46
C LEU A 568 -44.94 -25.79 -37.23
N ALA A 569 -46.11 -25.18 -37.04
CA ALA A 569 -47.03 -25.51 -35.95
C ALA A 569 -47.63 -26.92 -36.14
N GLU A 570 -48.10 -27.25 -37.34
CA GLU A 570 -48.62 -28.57 -37.71
C GLU A 570 -47.52 -29.64 -37.56
N LYS A 571 -46.26 -29.32 -37.90
CA LYS A 571 -45.14 -30.24 -37.69
C LYS A 571 -44.81 -30.43 -36.21
N ALA A 572 -44.76 -29.37 -35.40
CA ALA A 572 -44.50 -29.48 -33.96
C ALA A 572 -45.54 -30.35 -33.25
N LEU A 573 -46.83 -30.13 -33.55
CA LEU A 573 -47.95 -30.91 -33.02
C LEU A 573 -47.93 -32.35 -33.56
N GLY A 574 -47.66 -32.54 -34.85
CA GLY A 574 -47.59 -33.86 -35.50
C GLY A 574 -46.45 -34.76 -35.01
N LEU A 575 -45.42 -34.20 -34.36
CA LEU A 575 -44.37 -34.97 -33.68
C LEU A 575 -44.80 -35.50 -32.29
N GLY A 576 -46.00 -35.15 -31.81
CA GLY A 576 -46.60 -35.73 -30.60
C GLY A 576 -46.04 -35.23 -29.26
N TYR A 577 -45.19 -34.20 -29.26
CA TYR A 577 -44.54 -33.65 -28.06
C TYR A 577 -45.22 -32.38 -27.50
N VAL A 578 -46.18 -31.81 -28.22
CA VAL A 578 -46.97 -30.64 -27.79
C VAL A 578 -48.10 -31.09 -26.88
N HIS A 579 -48.41 -30.33 -25.82
CA HIS A 579 -49.54 -30.58 -24.93
C HIS A 579 -50.77 -29.71 -25.31
N PRO A 580 -51.80 -30.25 -25.99
CA PRO A 580 -52.83 -29.43 -26.64
C PRO A 580 -53.59 -28.48 -25.69
N ALA A 581 -53.90 -28.93 -24.48
CA ALA A 581 -54.59 -28.14 -23.46
C ALA A 581 -53.80 -26.91 -22.93
N ARG A 582 -52.47 -26.84 -23.14
CA ARG A 582 -51.70 -25.62 -22.82
C ARG A 582 -52.02 -24.49 -23.81
N HIS A 583 -52.11 -24.83 -25.09
CA HIS A 583 -52.25 -23.88 -26.20
C HIS A 583 -53.71 -23.54 -26.52
N LEU A 584 -54.66 -24.43 -26.22
CA LEU A 584 -56.08 -24.17 -26.46
C LEU A 584 -56.53 -22.82 -25.86
N LYS A 585 -56.01 -22.44 -24.69
CA LYS A 585 -56.31 -21.15 -24.04
C LYS A 585 -55.92 -19.93 -24.87
N THR A 586 -54.77 -19.97 -25.56
CA THR A 586 -54.25 -18.83 -26.32
C THR A 586 -54.92 -18.74 -27.70
N VAL A 587 -55.11 -19.86 -28.39
CA VAL A 587 -55.82 -19.87 -29.69
C VAL A 587 -57.31 -19.56 -29.53
N ALA A 588 -57.94 -20.03 -28.45
CA ALA A 588 -59.34 -19.70 -28.14
C ALA A 588 -59.52 -18.21 -27.77
N ALA A 589 -58.55 -17.58 -27.09
CA ALA A 589 -58.55 -16.12 -26.88
C ALA A 589 -58.33 -15.33 -28.18
N ALA A 590 -57.49 -15.84 -29.09
CA ALA A 590 -57.28 -15.26 -30.41
C ALA A 590 -58.52 -15.37 -31.32
N GLY A 591 -59.36 -16.40 -31.10
CA GLY A 591 -60.47 -16.75 -31.98
C GLY A 591 -60.02 -17.53 -33.22
N ASP A 592 -58.87 -18.20 -33.16
CA ASP A 592 -58.31 -18.97 -34.26
C ASP A 592 -59.00 -20.35 -34.32
N LEU A 593 -60.12 -20.40 -35.05
CA LEU A 593 -60.99 -21.57 -35.07
C LEU A 593 -60.28 -22.81 -35.66
N LYS A 594 -59.44 -22.66 -36.69
CA LYS A 594 -58.65 -23.77 -37.25
C LYS A 594 -57.79 -24.41 -36.16
N TRP A 595 -57.08 -23.59 -35.39
CA TRP A 595 -56.20 -24.09 -34.33
C TRP A 595 -56.95 -24.58 -33.10
N VAL A 596 -58.16 -24.09 -32.83
CA VAL A 596 -59.07 -24.68 -31.83
C VAL A 596 -59.52 -26.08 -32.27
N GLU A 597 -60.04 -26.22 -33.50
CA GLU A 597 -60.47 -27.49 -34.09
C GLU A 597 -59.36 -28.55 -33.99
N ILE A 598 -58.17 -28.24 -34.51
CA ILE A 598 -57.02 -29.16 -34.53
C ILE A 598 -56.59 -29.56 -33.11
N LEU A 599 -56.62 -28.65 -32.12
CA LEU A 599 -56.22 -29.00 -30.75
C LEU A 599 -57.26 -29.84 -30.02
N ILE A 600 -58.57 -29.64 -30.26
CA ILE A 600 -59.63 -30.53 -29.75
C ILE A 600 -59.50 -31.92 -30.40
N GLU A 601 -59.23 -32.01 -31.70
CA GLU A 601 -58.94 -33.30 -32.37
C GLU A 601 -57.71 -34.04 -31.81
N LYS A 602 -56.76 -33.34 -31.17
CA LYS A 602 -55.63 -33.95 -30.45
C LYS A 602 -55.91 -34.19 -28.96
N GLY A 603 -57.17 -34.09 -28.53
CA GLY A 603 -57.59 -34.38 -27.16
C GLY A 603 -57.34 -33.26 -26.17
N ALA A 604 -57.35 -31.99 -26.61
CA ALA A 604 -57.57 -30.89 -25.69
C ALA A 604 -59.00 -30.93 -25.15
N ASP A 605 -59.16 -30.69 -23.86
CA ASP A 605 -60.44 -30.56 -23.18
C ASP A 605 -61.18 -29.27 -23.63
N PRO A 606 -62.42 -29.34 -24.14
CA PRO A 606 -63.20 -28.16 -24.56
C PRO A 606 -63.39 -27.09 -23.47
N ASP A 607 -63.59 -27.47 -22.20
CA ASP A 607 -63.79 -26.52 -21.09
C ASP A 607 -62.58 -25.58 -20.91
N THR A 608 -61.39 -26.10 -21.20
CA THR A 608 -60.14 -25.34 -21.15
C THR A 608 -60.12 -24.13 -22.10
N GLY A 609 -60.87 -24.17 -23.22
CA GLY A 609 -60.99 -23.06 -24.18
C GLY A 609 -62.11 -22.05 -23.86
N MET A 610 -63.13 -22.45 -23.10
CA MET A 610 -64.38 -21.67 -22.96
C MET A 610 -64.17 -20.30 -22.35
N LYS A 611 -63.58 -20.22 -21.14
CA LYS A 611 -63.36 -18.96 -20.44
C LYS A 611 -62.60 -17.92 -21.30
N PRO A 612 -61.43 -18.20 -21.89
CA PRO A 612 -60.74 -17.23 -22.73
C PRO A 612 -61.51 -16.82 -24.00
N ALA A 613 -62.27 -17.73 -24.62
CA ALA A 613 -63.11 -17.41 -25.77
C ALA A 613 -64.28 -16.49 -25.40
N VAL A 614 -64.98 -16.76 -24.29
CA VAL A 614 -66.06 -15.90 -23.76
C VAL A 614 -65.51 -14.56 -23.28
N ASP A 615 -64.34 -14.53 -22.62
CA ASP A 615 -63.69 -13.28 -22.21
C ASP A 615 -63.35 -12.34 -23.39
N GLN A 616 -63.14 -12.89 -24.60
CA GLN A 616 -62.79 -12.16 -25.82
C GLN A 616 -63.93 -12.13 -26.87
N ASN A 617 -65.16 -12.45 -26.47
CA ASN A 617 -66.37 -12.50 -27.30
C ASN A 617 -66.23 -13.33 -28.61
N ARG A 618 -65.54 -14.46 -28.57
CA ARG A 618 -65.28 -15.30 -29.75
C ARG A 618 -66.44 -16.25 -30.06
N LEU A 619 -67.58 -15.70 -30.49
CA LEU A 619 -68.85 -16.43 -30.70
C LEU A 619 -68.67 -17.80 -31.38
N LYS A 620 -68.10 -17.84 -32.60
CA LYS A 620 -67.87 -19.10 -33.34
C LYS A 620 -66.96 -20.10 -32.63
N THR A 621 -66.00 -19.62 -31.84
CA THR A 621 -65.12 -20.47 -31.04
C THR A 621 -65.87 -21.06 -29.85
N VAL A 622 -66.71 -20.27 -29.18
CA VAL A 622 -67.55 -20.75 -28.08
C VAL A 622 -68.61 -21.74 -28.60
N GLU A 623 -69.24 -21.43 -29.73
CA GLU A 623 -70.19 -22.30 -30.43
C GLU A 623 -69.58 -23.67 -30.75
N TYR A 624 -68.36 -23.70 -31.29
CA TYR A 624 -67.63 -24.95 -31.55
C TYR A 624 -67.25 -25.71 -30.27
N LEU A 625 -66.77 -25.01 -29.23
CA LEU A 625 -66.39 -25.66 -27.96
C LEU A 625 -67.61 -26.26 -27.25
N LEU A 626 -68.75 -25.55 -27.25
CA LEU A 626 -70.04 -26.05 -26.75
C LEU A 626 -70.53 -27.26 -27.56
N TRP A 627 -70.41 -27.21 -28.89
CA TRP A 627 -70.74 -28.35 -29.77
C TRP A 627 -69.86 -29.58 -29.50
N GLN A 628 -68.59 -29.38 -29.11
CA GLN A 628 -67.68 -30.42 -28.64
C GLN A 628 -67.92 -30.87 -27.18
N GLY A 629 -68.98 -30.38 -26.54
CA GLY A 629 -69.41 -30.81 -25.20
C GLY A 629 -68.87 -30.00 -24.03
N ALA A 630 -68.34 -28.79 -24.27
CA ALA A 630 -67.97 -27.89 -23.17
C ALA A 630 -69.19 -27.46 -22.33
N ASN A 631 -68.97 -27.23 -21.05
CA ASN A 631 -69.98 -26.77 -20.12
C ASN A 631 -70.23 -25.25 -20.26
N PRO A 632 -71.48 -24.80 -20.52
CA PRO A 632 -71.79 -23.37 -20.63
C PRO A 632 -71.84 -22.66 -19.26
N ASN A 633 -71.91 -23.41 -18.16
CA ASN A 633 -72.10 -22.86 -16.82
C ASN A 633 -70.82 -22.24 -16.24
N GLY A 634 -70.97 -21.14 -15.49
CA GLY A 634 -69.83 -20.36 -14.98
C GLY A 634 -69.19 -19.41 -16.01
N HIS A 635 -69.85 -19.20 -17.15
CA HIS A 635 -69.39 -18.29 -18.22
C HIS A 635 -70.43 -17.22 -18.60
N ILE A 636 -71.71 -17.50 -18.39
CA ILE A 636 -72.83 -16.60 -18.73
C ILE A 636 -72.82 -15.28 -17.92
N ASP A 637 -72.41 -15.30 -16.64
CA ASP A 637 -72.29 -14.12 -15.78
C ASP A 637 -71.38 -13.03 -16.38
N ARG A 638 -70.31 -13.48 -17.02
CA ARG A 638 -69.26 -12.68 -17.65
C ARG A 638 -69.69 -12.14 -18.99
N ALA A 639 -70.37 -12.95 -19.81
CA ALA A 639 -70.97 -12.49 -21.06
C ALA A 639 -72.01 -11.39 -20.76
N ALA A 640 -72.89 -11.64 -19.78
CA ALA A 640 -73.89 -10.68 -19.34
C ALA A 640 -73.28 -9.37 -18.83
N ARG A 641 -72.30 -9.43 -17.92
CA ARG A 641 -71.65 -8.22 -17.37
C ARG A 641 -70.94 -7.36 -18.42
N LYS A 642 -70.49 -7.96 -19.52
CA LYS A 642 -69.82 -7.25 -20.64
C LYS A 642 -70.79 -6.79 -21.74
N GLY A 643 -72.09 -7.00 -21.59
CA GLY A 643 -73.08 -6.66 -22.62
C GLY A 643 -72.98 -7.53 -23.89
N HIS A 644 -72.43 -8.74 -23.80
CA HIS A 644 -72.25 -9.63 -24.95
C HIS A 644 -73.53 -10.43 -25.21
N GLN A 645 -74.57 -9.75 -25.72
CA GLN A 645 -75.92 -10.31 -25.89
C GLN A 645 -75.95 -11.63 -26.69
N ASP A 646 -75.29 -11.68 -27.86
CA ASP A 646 -75.19 -12.89 -28.70
C ASP A 646 -74.51 -14.06 -27.96
N MET A 647 -73.56 -13.75 -27.06
CA MET A 647 -72.83 -14.74 -26.28
C MET A 647 -73.68 -15.26 -25.10
N VAL A 648 -74.51 -14.39 -24.49
CA VAL A 648 -75.50 -14.83 -23.50
C VAL A 648 -76.54 -15.74 -24.15
N PHE A 649 -77.08 -15.34 -25.31
CA PHE A 649 -78.01 -16.15 -26.09
C PHE A 649 -77.41 -17.53 -26.41
N LEU A 650 -76.20 -17.57 -26.98
CA LEU A 650 -75.49 -18.81 -27.29
C LEU A 650 -75.27 -19.71 -26.06
N LEU A 651 -74.91 -19.14 -24.90
CA LEU A 651 -74.72 -19.92 -23.68
C LEU A 651 -76.05 -20.45 -23.12
N LEU A 652 -77.14 -19.71 -23.25
CA LEU A 652 -78.49 -20.14 -22.85
C LEU A 652 -79.02 -21.27 -23.73
N GLU A 653 -78.86 -21.19 -25.06
CA GLU A 653 -79.29 -22.25 -26.00
C GLU A 653 -78.60 -23.60 -25.74
N TYR A 654 -77.38 -23.59 -25.20
CA TYR A 654 -76.66 -24.80 -24.79
C TYR A 654 -76.89 -25.20 -23.31
N GLY A 655 -77.76 -24.49 -22.57
CA GLY A 655 -78.17 -24.87 -21.22
C GLY A 655 -77.36 -24.26 -20.07
N ALA A 656 -76.87 -23.03 -20.21
CA ALA A 656 -76.43 -22.24 -19.05
C ALA A 656 -77.61 -21.89 -18.13
N ASP A 657 -77.36 -21.93 -16.81
CA ASP A 657 -78.30 -21.42 -15.81
C ASP A 657 -78.53 -19.89 -15.96
N PRO A 658 -79.78 -19.44 -16.23
CA PRO A 658 -80.08 -18.02 -16.36
C PRO A 658 -80.06 -17.27 -15.00
N ASP A 659 -80.31 -17.94 -13.87
CA ASP A 659 -80.21 -17.33 -12.54
C ASP A 659 -78.77 -16.84 -12.27
N ALA A 660 -77.77 -17.62 -12.72
CA ALA A 660 -76.35 -17.31 -12.54
C ALA A 660 -75.89 -15.99 -13.22
N ALA A 661 -76.56 -15.56 -14.29
CA ALA A 661 -76.23 -14.32 -14.99
C ALA A 661 -77.03 -13.11 -14.52
N MET A 662 -78.25 -13.32 -14.03
CA MET A 662 -79.26 -12.28 -13.75
C MET A 662 -78.70 -11.12 -12.95
N LYS A 663 -78.07 -11.39 -11.80
CA LYS A 663 -77.46 -10.35 -10.96
C LYS A 663 -76.36 -9.56 -11.69
N SER A 664 -75.52 -10.22 -12.50
CA SER A 664 -74.46 -9.52 -13.25
C SER A 664 -75.01 -8.65 -14.38
N ALA A 665 -76.13 -9.04 -15.01
CA ALA A 665 -76.82 -8.23 -16.00
C ALA A 665 -77.47 -6.98 -15.37
N VAL A 666 -78.15 -7.18 -14.23
CA VAL A 666 -78.82 -6.10 -13.47
C VAL A 666 -77.81 -5.12 -12.87
N GLU A 667 -76.74 -5.60 -12.23
CA GLU A 667 -75.67 -4.73 -11.72
C GLU A 667 -75.00 -3.91 -12.84
N ALA A 668 -74.93 -4.43 -14.06
CA ALA A 668 -74.35 -3.77 -15.24
C ALA A 668 -75.35 -2.98 -16.12
N GLY A 669 -76.64 -2.89 -15.74
CA GLY A 669 -77.66 -2.11 -16.47
C GLY A 669 -78.05 -2.66 -17.84
N GLN A 670 -77.88 -3.96 -18.08
CA GLN A 670 -78.00 -4.59 -19.41
C GLN A 670 -79.44 -5.04 -19.71
N ASN A 671 -80.34 -4.09 -19.96
CA ASN A 671 -81.79 -4.32 -20.09
C ASN A 671 -82.15 -5.47 -21.05
N ASP A 672 -81.60 -5.48 -22.26
CA ASP A 672 -81.93 -6.48 -23.29
C ASP A 672 -81.47 -7.90 -22.90
N ILE A 673 -80.40 -7.97 -22.09
CA ILE A 673 -79.89 -9.22 -21.51
C ILE A 673 -80.76 -9.65 -20.32
N VAL A 674 -81.26 -8.72 -19.51
CA VAL A 674 -82.22 -9.03 -18.44
C VAL A 674 -83.55 -9.53 -19.01
N GLU A 675 -84.08 -8.88 -20.06
CA GLU A 675 -85.27 -9.35 -20.78
C GLU A 675 -85.05 -10.75 -21.40
N MET A 676 -83.86 -11.01 -21.93
CA MET A 676 -83.48 -12.35 -22.41
C MET A 676 -83.46 -13.37 -21.27
N LEU A 677 -82.76 -13.10 -20.16
CA LEU A 677 -82.65 -14.03 -19.03
C LEU A 677 -84.02 -14.35 -18.41
N LEU A 678 -84.93 -13.37 -18.34
CA LEU A 678 -86.31 -13.57 -17.91
C LEU A 678 -87.08 -14.52 -18.84
N LYS A 679 -86.89 -14.44 -20.17
CA LYS A 679 -87.51 -15.37 -21.13
C LYS A 679 -87.03 -16.82 -20.99
N TYR A 680 -85.81 -17.03 -20.50
CA TYR A 680 -85.27 -18.35 -20.18
C TYR A 680 -85.56 -18.78 -18.72
N GLY A 681 -86.28 -17.95 -17.94
CA GLY A 681 -86.79 -18.31 -16.61
C GLY A 681 -85.98 -17.81 -15.41
N ALA A 682 -85.10 -16.82 -15.58
CA ALA A 682 -84.39 -16.20 -14.45
C ALA A 682 -85.34 -15.60 -13.40
N ARG A 683 -84.97 -15.73 -12.12
CA ARG A 683 -85.69 -15.16 -10.98
C ARG A 683 -85.37 -13.69 -10.76
N THR A 684 -86.39 -12.93 -10.40
CA THR A 684 -86.32 -11.50 -10.09
C THR A 684 -86.02 -11.18 -8.63
N GLU A 685 -85.98 -12.19 -7.74
CA GLU A 685 -85.78 -12.04 -6.29
C GLU A 685 -84.51 -11.24 -5.95
N GLY A 686 -84.66 -10.16 -5.19
CA GLY A 686 -83.58 -9.29 -4.73
C GLY A 686 -83.00 -8.35 -5.79
N GLN A 687 -83.42 -8.46 -7.05
CA GLN A 687 -82.81 -7.74 -8.17
C GLN A 687 -83.28 -6.28 -8.29
N LEU A 688 -84.44 -5.94 -7.72
CA LEU A 688 -85.10 -4.65 -7.95
C LEU A 688 -84.44 -3.47 -7.21
N SER A 689 -83.77 -3.73 -6.09
CA SER A 689 -83.26 -2.69 -5.17
C SER A 689 -82.17 -1.81 -5.79
N ALA A 690 -81.21 -2.39 -6.51
CA ALA A 690 -80.11 -1.65 -7.15
C ALA A 690 -80.56 -0.71 -8.30
N PRO A 691 -81.32 -1.17 -9.32
CA PRO A 691 -81.81 -0.28 -10.37
C PRO A 691 -82.81 0.74 -9.84
N ALA A 692 -83.58 0.40 -8.80
CA ALA A 692 -84.47 1.34 -8.13
C ALA A 692 -83.73 2.49 -7.42
N ALA A 693 -82.57 2.23 -6.80
CA ALA A 693 -81.69 3.28 -6.27
C ALA A 693 -81.07 4.15 -7.38
N ARG A 694 -80.68 3.55 -8.51
CA ARG A 694 -80.02 4.24 -9.63
C ARG A 694 -80.96 5.06 -10.51
N GLY A 695 -82.28 4.85 -10.41
CA GLY A 695 -83.26 5.57 -11.23
C GLY A 695 -83.52 4.92 -12.60
N GLU A 696 -83.16 3.66 -12.77
CA GLU A 696 -83.13 2.97 -14.07
C GLU A 696 -84.52 2.48 -14.48
N ALA A 697 -85.40 3.42 -14.82
CA ALA A 697 -86.82 3.18 -15.07
C ALA A 697 -87.10 2.06 -16.09
N GLY A 698 -86.27 1.92 -17.14
CA GLY A 698 -86.36 0.81 -18.08
C GLY A 698 -86.12 -0.55 -17.42
N LEU A 699 -85.03 -0.69 -16.65
CA LEU A 699 -84.66 -1.92 -15.97
C LEU A 699 -85.64 -2.27 -14.82
N VAL A 700 -86.05 -1.26 -14.05
CA VAL A 700 -87.09 -1.43 -13.02
C VAL A 700 -88.38 -1.94 -13.65
N LYS A 701 -88.80 -1.38 -14.79
CA LYS A 701 -89.99 -1.87 -15.52
C LYS A 701 -89.80 -3.31 -16.01
N THR A 702 -88.69 -3.63 -16.69
CA THR A 702 -88.42 -5.01 -17.18
C THR A 702 -88.43 -6.04 -16.05
N LEU A 703 -87.92 -5.69 -14.85
CA LEU A 703 -87.98 -6.56 -13.68
C LEU A 703 -89.40 -6.70 -13.11
N LEU A 704 -90.18 -5.62 -13.06
CA LEU A 704 -91.59 -5.64 -12.61
C LEU A 704 -92.49 -6.41 -13.58
N ASP A 705 -92.34 -6.20 -14.89
CA ASP A 705 -92.97 -6.99 -15.95
C ASP A 705 -92.59 -8.48 -15.83
N GLY A 706 -91.35 -8.77 -15.40
CA GLY A 706 -90.84 -10.09 -15.03
C GLY A 706 -91.26 -10.61 -13.65
N GLY A 707 -92.21 -9.96 -12.97
CA GLY A 707 -92.78 -10.41 -11.70
C GLY A 707 -91.96 -10.09 -10.44
N ALA A 708 -91.01 -9.15 -10.50
CA ALA A 708 -90.29 -8.70 -9.31
C ALA A 708 -91.23 -8.13 -8.24
N ASN A 709 -90.95 -8.43 -6.96
CA ASN A 709 -91.72 -7.89 -5.85
C ASN A 709 -91.47 -6.36 -5.72
N PRO A 710 -92.49 -5.51 -5.96
CA PRO A 710 -92.30 -4.05 -6.04
C PRO A 710 -91.90 -3.43 -4.68
N ASN A 711 -92.10 -4.15 -3.58
CA ASN A 711 -91.69 -3.69 -2.24
C ASN A 711 -90.16 -3.69 -2.06
N GLU A 712 -89.41 -4.51 -2.82
CA GLU A 712 -87.94 -4.61 -2.70
C GLU A 712 -87.22 -3.33 -3.16
N GLY A 713 -87.77 -2.64 -4.16
CA GLY A 713 -87.22 -1.39 -4.67
C GLY A 713 -87.56 -0.16 -3.81
N MET A 714 -88.64 -0.23 -3.01
CA MET A 714 -89.29 0.95 -2.41
C MET A 714 -88.36 1.76 -1.52
N ARG A 715 -87.72 1.11 -0.53
CA ARG A 715 -86.80 1.78 0.40
C ARG A 715 -85.60 2.42 -0.33
N ALA A 716 -85.09 1.74 -1.36
CA ALA A 716 -83.93 2.17 -2.13
C ALA A 716 -84.26 3.39 -3.02
N ALA A 717 -85.39 3.34 -3.73
CA ALA A 717 -85.90 4.46 -4.52
C ALA A 717 -86.14 5.72 -3.67
N LEU A 718 -86.76 5.57 -2.50
CA LEU A 718 -86.99 6.68 -1.57
C LEU A 718 -85.68 7.25 -0.98
N GLN A 719 -84.73 6.40 -0.58
CA GLN A 719 -83.43 6.84 -0.05
C GLN A 719 -82.62 7.67 -1.06
N HIS A 720 -82.75 7.32 -2.35
CA HIS A 720 -82.11 8.00 -3.47
C HIS A 720 -83.00 9.06 -4.17
N GLN A 721 -84.20 9.32 -3.63
CA GLN A 721 -85.17 10.32 -4.09
C GLN A 721 -85.66 10.15 -5.54
N GLN A 722 -85.82 8.91 -5.99
CA GLN A 722 -86.18 8.58 -7.37
C GLN A 722 -87.70 8.63 -7.59
N THR A 723 -88.31 9.83 -7.66
CA THR A 723 -89.79 10.02 -7.70
C THR A 723 -90.49 9.11 -8.72
N GLY A 724 -90.07 9.11 -9.99
CA GLY A 724 -90.70 8.28 -11.03
C GLY A 724 -90.51 6.77 -10.84
N ILE A 725 -89.51 6.33 -10.07
CA ILE A 725 -89.38 4.93 -9.66
C ILE A 725 -90.35 4.62 -8.52
N VAL A 726 -90.48 5.50 -7.52
CA VAL A 726 -91.44 5.31 -6.43
C VAL A 726 -92.87 5.23 -7.00
N GLU A 727 -93.23 6.12 -7.91
CA GLU A 727 -94.51 6.07 -8.63
C GLU A 727 -94.69 4.75 -9.40
N MET A 728 -93.66 4.30 -10.13
CA MET A 728 -93.69 3.03 -10.86
C MET A 728 -93.90 1.84 -9.92
N LEU A 729 -93.19 1.78 -8.78
CA LEU A 729 -93.32 0.70 -7.79
C LEU A 729 -94.70 0.70 -7.13
N LEU A 730 -95.25 1.88 -6.80
CA LEU A 730 -96.60 2.02 -6.24
C LEU A 730 -97.67 1.54 -7.24
N ASN A 731 -97.55 1.91 -8.53
CA ASN A 731 -98.45 1.44 -9.59
C ASN A 731 -98.42 -0.09 -9.78
N HIS A 732 -97.30 -0.76 -9.46
CA HIS A 732 -97.19 -2.23 -9.51
C HIS A 732 -97.57 -2.91 -8.18
N GLY A 733 -98.06 -2.16 -7.18
CA GLY A 733 -98.56 -2.71 -5.92
C GLY A 733 -97.56 -2.74 -4.75
N ALA A 734 -96.53 -1.89 -4.76
CA ALA A 734 -95.75 -1.63 -3.55
C ALA A 734 -96.63 -1.00 -2.45
N ARG A 735 -96.35 -1.36 -1.20
CA ARG A 735 -97.02 -0.76 -0.03
C ARG A 735 -96.46 0.64 0.25
N PRO A 736 -97.30 1.66 0.47
CA PRO A 736 -96.84 3.04 0.68
C PRO A 736 -96.47 3.34 2.15
N GLY A 737 -97.08 2.65 3.12
CA GLY A 737 -96.83 2.85 4.55
C GLY A 737 -95.50 2.24 5.04
N GLY A 738 -94.97 2.77 6.13
CA GLY A 738 -93.69 2.35 6.73
C GLY A 738 -92.44 3.01 6.14
N TYR A 739 -92.60 4.06 5.32
CA TYR A 739 -91.50 4.76 4.65
C TYR A 739 -91.59 6.30 4.66
N LEU A 740 -92.59 6.91 5.30
CA LEU A 740 -92.76 8.38 5.31
C LEU A 740 -91.60 9.10 6.03
N ASP A 741 -90.87 8.41 6.90
CA ASP A 741 -89.65 8.91 7.54
C ASP A 741 -88.61 9.36 6.50
N ILE A 742 -88.37 8.56 5.46
CA ILE A 742 -87.28 8.76 4.50
C ILE A 742 -87.41 10.08 3.70
N PRO A 743 -88.52 10.37 2.99
CA PRO A 743 -88.63 11.62 2.24
C PRO A 743 -88.77 12.85 3.16
N ILE A 744 -89.30 12.69 4.39
CA ILE A 744 -89.30 13.76 5.40
C ILE A 744 -87.87 14.05 5.89
N GLU A 745 -87.02 13.02 6.06
CA GLU A 745 -85.61 13.22 6.34
C GLU A 745 -84.90 13.97 5.22
N LYS A 746 -85.23 13.70 3.95
CA LYS A 746 -84.64 14.37 2.78
C LYS A 746 -85.25 15.75 2.45
N ASN A 747 -86.36 16.14 3.08
CA ASN A 747 -87.22 17.27 2.67
C ASN A 747 -87.71 17.16 1.21
N ASN A 748 -88.12 15.95 0.80
CA ASN A 748 -88.71 15.72 -0.51
C ASN A 748 -90.23 15.71 -0.41
N ARG A 749 -90.82 16.91 -0.55
CA ARG A 749 -92.27 17.15 -0.41
C ARG A 749 -93.11 16.46 -1.49
N GLU A 750 -92.52 16.21 -2.66
CA GLU A 750 -93.14 15.48 -3.76
C GLU A 750 -93.28 13.99 -3.41
N LEU A 751 -92.23 13.36 -2.87
CA LEU A 751 -92.28 11.98 -2.38
C LEU A 751 -93.17 11.81 -1.14
N VAL A 752 -93.22 12.78 -0.23
CA VAL A 752 -94.20 12.77 0.88
C VAL A 752 -95.63 12.78 0.31
N ARG A 753 -95.93 13.69 -0.61
CA ARG A 753 -97.22 13.78 -1.30
C ARG A 753 -97.58 12.46 -1.98
N LEU A 754 -96.66 11.91 -2.77
CA LEU A 754 -96.87 10.68 -3.55
C LEU A 754 -97.18 9.47 -2.66
N LEU A 755 -96.47 9.30 -1.54
CA LEU A 755 -96.79 8.22 -0.60
C LEU A 755 -98.17 8.38 0.05
N LEU A 756 -98.57 9.62 0.37
CA LEU A 756 -99.89 9.92 0.94
C LEU A 756 -101.03 9.71 -0.08
N GLU A 757 -100.81 10.09 -1.34
CA GLU A 757 -101.77 9.92 -2.45
C GLU A 757 -102.08 8.44 -2.74
N TYR A 758 -101.11 7.54 -2.52
CA TYR A 758 -101.32 6.09 -2.60
C TYR A 758 -101.74 5.45 -1.27
N GLY A 759 -101.91 6.22 -0.19
CA GLY A 759 -102.52 5.78 1.07
C GLY A 759 -101.55 5.44 2.22
N ALA A 760 -100.36 6.04 2.29
CA ALA A 760 -99.55 6.01 3.51
C ALA A 760 -100.25 6.70 4.68
N ASN A 761 -100.11 6.18 5.90
CA ASN A 761 -100.71 6.76 7.10
C ASN A 761 -99.97 8.06 7.51
N PRO A 762 -100.60 9.24 7.43
CA PRO A 762 -99.91 10.52 7.62
C PRO A 762 -99.36 10.72 9.05
N ASN A 763 -99.89 9.98 10.02
CA ASN A 763 -99.40 10.01 11.41
C ASN A 763 -97.97 9.45 11.55
N GLU A 764 -97.54 8.54 10.66
CA GLU A 764 -96.18 7.97 10.68
C GLU A 764 -95.09 9.04 10.48
N GLY A 765 -95.40 10.12 9.76
CA GLY A 765 -94.48 11.21 9.48
C GLY A 765 -94.49 12.39 10.46
N MET A 766 -95.57 12.55 11.26
CA MET A 766 -95.87 13.82 11.94
C MET A 766 -94.80 14.21 12.97
N ALA A 767 -94.44 13.28 13.87
CA ALA A 767 -93.40 13.49 14.88
C ALA A 767 -92.07 13.99 14.29
N LEU A 768 -91.70 13.45 13.12
CA LEU A 768 -90.45 13.79 12.45
C LEU A 768 -90.54 15.14 11.72
N ALA A 769 -91.68 15.43 11.07
CA ALA A 769 -91.92 16.70 10.40
C ALA A 769 -91.87 17.88 11.39
N VAL A 770 -92.50 17.72 12.56
CA VAL A 770 -92.46 18.69 13.67
C VAL A 770 -91.04 18.82 14.22
N LYS A 771 -90.37 17.71 14.54
CA LYS A 771 -88.98 17.72 15.06
C LYS A 771 -87.98 18.39 14.11
N LYS A 772 -88.22 18.36 12.79
CA LYS A 772 -87.40 19.05 11.78
C LYS A 772 -87.89 20.46 11.43
N ASN A 773 -88.96 20.93 12.08
CA ASN A 773 -89.62 22.23 11.87
C ASN A 773 -89.99 22.52 10.41
N ASP A 774 -90.34 21.50 9.60
CA ASP A 774 -90.81 21.74 8.24
C ASP A 774 -92.32 22.00 8.22
N HIS A 775 -92.68 23.27 8.38
CA HIS A 775 -94.07 23.73 8.37
C HIS A 775 -94.86 23.39 7.11
N ALA A 776 -94.20 23.10 5.97
CA ALA A 776 -94.89 22.72 4.74
C ALA A 776 -95.20 21.21 4.71
N ILE A 777 -94.29 20.37 5.22
CA ILE A 777 -94.54 18.94 5.43
C ILE A 777 -95.59 18.74 6.52
N VAL A 778 -95.52 19.48 7.64
CA VAL A 778 -96.55 19.40 8.70
C VAL A 778 -97.94 19.73 8.16
N ARG A 779 -98.08 20.80 7.35
CA ARG A 779 -99.34 21.12 6.66
C ARG A 779 -99.77 19.99 5.72
N LEU A 780 -98.88 19.48 4.88
CA LEU A 780 -99.18 18.40 3.95
C LEU A 780 -99.66 17.12 4.67
N LEU A 781 -99.14 16.80 5.86
CA LEU A 781 -99.62 15.67 6.65
C LEU A 781 -101.00 15.93 7.28
N LEU A 782 -101.27 17.16 7.74
CA LEU A 782 -102.60 17.56 8.23
C LEU A 782 -103.65 17.59 7.10
N ASP A 783 -103.29 18.07 5.91
CA ASP A 783 -104.15 18.10 4.71
C ASP A 783 -104.60 16.68 4.30
N TYR A 784 -103.77 15.67 4.56
CA TYR A 784 -104.07 14.24 4.35
C TYR A 784 -104.61 13.51 5.59
N GLY A 785 -104.91 14.21 6.69
CA GLY A 785 -105.63 13.67 7.85
C GLY A 785 -104.78 13.14 9.01
N ALA A 786 -103.55 13.64 9.22
CA ALA A 786 -102.83 13.42 10.47
C ALA A 786 -103.52 14.06 11.68
N ASP A 787 -103.41 13.43 12.84
CA ASP A 787 -103.82 13.98 14.11
C ASP A 787 -102.80 15.01 14.63
N GLY A 788 -103.17 16.28 14.57
CA GLY A 788 -102.38 17.40 15.12
C GLY A 788 -102.58 17.62 16.62
N THR A 789 -103.27 16.72 17.34
CA THR A 789 -103.61 16.85 18.77
C THR A 789 -102.87 15.90 19.70
N ASP A 790 -102.05 14.98 19.17
CA ASP A 790 -101.17 14.12 19.97
C ASP A 790 -100.18 14.98 20.78
N PRO A 791 -100.17 14.89 22.13
CA PRO A 791 -99.23 15.63 22.98
C PRO A 791 -97.74 15.33 22.72
N ALA A 792 -97.41 14.27 21.97
CA ALA A 792 -96.04 13.99 21.54
C ALA A 792 -95.52 14.97 20.46
N PHE A 793 -96.40 15.80 19.87
CA PHE A 793 -96.07 16.73 18.77
C PHE A 793 -96.16 18.22 19.16
N LEU A 794 -96.33 18.54 20.45
CA LEU A 794 -96.49 19.89 21.01
C LEU A 794 -95.24 20.36 21.80
#